data_AF-A0A094D7C1-F1
#
_entry.id   AF-A0A094D7C1-F1
#
_cell.length_a   1.000
_cell.length_b   1.000
_cell.length_c   1.000
_cell.angle_alpha   90.00
_cell.angle_beta   90.00
_cell.angle_gamma   90.00
#
_symmetry.space_group_name_H-M   'P 1'
#
loop_
_entity.id
_entity.type
_entity.pdbx_description
1 polymer ?
#
loop_
_entity_poly.entity_id
_entity_poly.type
_entity_poly.pdbx_seq_one_letter_code
_entity_poly.pdbx_strand_id
1 'polypeptide(L)'
;MADGNAQSGEPHFTKSDANQQGWFSKRMRWILTGVVASLLLIGLGVGLGVGLSSRHSSTTTSSTDATSDSNPENTPTTGASSSGDPRWQPAVGVKWQIVLQAPINESEIDVPVYDIDLFDSTASIVAWAQRKGRKVICYFSAGSYEDWRPDAAKFKPDDYGNGLDGWEGEYWLNTSSANARDIMLTRLDQAAKKGCDGVDPDNIDGYENETGLDLTTDTAVDFVTFLADAAHARNMSFGLKNGAKILNRVLNLIQWNVVEQCLQFNECDDYEPVINAGKPVFLIEYPTTDEKPSYVSDEKKEEICSNAGIPHGFSTILKNMNLDEIHEKPSDITFLPVYLIDHCYITDSAFGMPSPATVVPGYNFFTTADGVEIAYQSHGDQTRKPLILLHGFTGSSAVWDRNIAALRESYWIIAPDLRGHGRSGRRSDVEDATVARLGQDLKELVDWLGLNPGFPGDKSNTGRNPARPSCIAGSLGCAITWSFVEQFGKSIFDKLIWVDQAPLQNYTQDGTWGPQHGNRSLNSSESLKDMLDTLSTNPDDVYKGTVNGCLAYIWDPIWGRQQFDSDAAYLKAQEDDTSFFVQIAQQGDPTWFGKLMSDHTALDWRASIKRNFGEANDSSTDILVVASERSGCFPAAGPMWIVDAILETKADNTRGPNVRGVVVDFGGHWCYWEGAEKFNDLVLKFLAGQPTNA
;
A
#
# COMPACT_ATOMS: atom_id res chain seq x y z
N MET A 1 9.48 45.73 41.24
CA MET A 1 8.34 46.65 41.35
C MET A 1 8.31 47.53 40.12
N ALA A 2 7.11 47.67 39.53
CA ALA A 2 6.66 48.63 38.51
C ALA A 2 7.09 48.44 37.03
N ASP A 3 6.26 47.69 36.30
CA ASP A 3 5.44 48.03 35.11
C ASP A 3 5.88 49.11 34.10
N GLY A 4 5.73 48.76 32.82
CA GLY A 4 5.73 49.67 31.67
C GLY A 4 4.96 49.09 30.47
N ASN A 5 3.81 49.70 30.18
CA ASN A 5 2.77 49.37 29.20
C ASN A 5 3.18 49.72 27.76
N ALA A 6 2.80 48.93 26.74
CA ALA A 6 2.94 49.30 25.32
C ALA A 6 1.64 49.01 24.54
N GLN A 7 1.15 50.07 23.87
CA GLN A 7 -0.11 50.13 23.12
C GLN A 7 -0.05 49.40 21.77
N SER A 8 -1.21 48.84 21.40
CA SER A 8 -1.55 48.26 20.10
C SER A 8 -1.80 49.32 19.01
N GLY A 9 -1.29 49.07 17.81
CA GLY A 9 -1.63 49.81 16.59
C GLY A 9 -2.38 48.92 15.60
N GLU A 10 -3.55 49.35 15.15
CA GLU A 10 -4.28 48.78 14.00
C GLU A 10 -3.74 49.35 12.68
N PRO A 11 -3.71 48.57 11.57
CA PRO A 11 -3.47 49.11 10.24
C PRO A 11 -4.76 49.45 9.48
N HIS A 12 -4.70 50.57 8.77
CA HIS A 12 -5.71 51.15 7.88
C HIS A 12 -6.01 50.28 6.65
N PHE A 13 -7.30 50.06 6.36
CA PHE A 13 -7.80 49.61 5.06
C PHE A 13 -8.13 50.80 4.13
N THR A 14 -7.73 50.73 2.86
CA THR A 14 -8.04 51.73 1.83
C THR A 14 -9.08 51.23 0.83
N LYS A 15 -9.71 52.18 0.14
CA LYS A 15 -11.06 52.13 -0.46
C LYS A 15 -11.18 51.43 -1.84
N SER A 16 -10.31 50.50 -2.21
CA SER A 16 -10.38 49.80 -3.51
C SER A 16 -11.25 48.53 -3.52
N ASP A 17 -11.59 47.96 -2.37
CA ASP A 17 -12.13 46.59 -2.31
C ASP A 17 -13.65 46.50 -2.29
N ALA A 18 -14.35 47.65 -2.33
CA ALA A 18 -15.81 47.70 -2.18
C ALA A 18 -16.61 47.43 -3.47
N ASN A 19 -15.96 47.26 -4.63
CA ASN A 19 -16.66 47.15 -5.91
C ASN A 19 -16.79 45.72 -6.47
N GLN A 20 -16.21 44.70 -5.83
CA GLN A 20 -16.37 43.29 -6.24
C GLN A 20 -17.55 42.59 -5.54
N GLN A 21 -17.97 43.02 -4.34
CA GLN A 21 -19.06 42.39 -3.60
C GLN A 21 -20.47 42.64 -4.19
N GLY A 22 -20.66 43.70 -4.98
CA GLY A 22 -21.97 44.09 -5.50
C GLY A 22 -22.49 43.22 -6.67
N TRP A 23 -21.62 42.48 -7.35
CA TRP A 23 -21.97 41.72 -8.56
C TRP A 23 -22.50 40.31 -8.23
N PHE A 24 -22.01 39.68 -7.15
CA PHE A 24 -22.38 38.33 -6.71
C PHE A 24 -23.84 38.19 -6.21
N SER A 25 -24.47 39.26 -5.70
CA SER A 25 -25.78 39.15 -5.05
C SER A 25 -26.98 39.04 -5.99
N LYS A 26 -26.82 39.30 -7.29
CA LYS A 26 -27.92 39.27 -8.27
C LYS A 26 -28.15 37.88 -8.90
N ARG A 27 -27.14 37.00 -8.89
CA ARG A 27 -27.20 35.63 -9.44
C ARG A 27 -28.09 34.69 -8.60
N MET A 28 -28.21 34.98 -7.30
CA MET A 28 -28.89 34.11 -6.32
C MET A 28 -30.43 34.05 -6.44
N ARG A 29 -31.08 34.93 -7.22
CA ARG A 29 -32.56 35.05 -7.20
C ARG A 29 -33.31 34.39 -8.35
N TRP A 30 -32.66 33.96 -9.42
CA TRP A 30 -33.36 33.45 -10.62
C TRP A 30 -33.32 31.93 -10.80
N ILE A 31 -32.45 31.23 -10.06
CA ILE A 31 -32.27 29.76 -10.13
C ILE A 31 -33.43 29.00 -9.46
N LEU A 32 -34.12 29.62 -8.49
CA LEU A 32 -35.21 28.98 -7.71
C LEU A 32 -36.51 28.67 -8.48
N THR A 33 -36.67 29.15 -9.71
CA THR A 33 -37.94 28.98 -10.48
C THR A 33 -37.87 27.99 -11.63
N GLY A 34 -36.69 27.56 -12.08
CA GLY A 34 -36.55 26.67 -13.24
C GLY A 34 -36.61 25.18 -12.89
N VAL A 35 -36.05 24.78 -11.75
CA VAL A 35 -35.81 23.36 -11.40
C VAL A 35 -37.10 22.61 -11.02
N VAL A 36 -38.13 23.30 -10.55
CA VAL A 36 -39.41 22.67 -10.17
C VAL A 36 -40.26 22.25 -11.39
N ALA A 37 -40.03 22.83 -12.57
CA ALA A 37 -40.84 22.53 -13.77
C ALA A 37 -40.40 21.24 -14.50
N SER A 38 -39.13 20.85 -14.41
CA SER A 38 -38.58 19.71 -15.16
C SER A 38 -38.90 18.35 -14.51
N LEU A 39 -39.10 18.32 -13.18
CA LEU A 39 -39.42 17.09 -12.43
C LEU A 39 -40.85 16.58 -12.64
N LEU A 40 -41.73 17.35 -13.31
CA LEU A 40 -43.11 16.93 -13.59
C LEU A 40 -43.31 16.27 -14.97
N LEU A 41 -42.34 16.34 -15.88
CA LEU A 41 -42.49 15.80 -17.25
C LEU A 41 -41.91 14.39 -17.43
N ILE A 42 -40.99 13.94 -16.58
CA ILE A 42 -40.36 12.62 -16.72
C ILE A 42 -41.19 11.53 -15.98
N GLY A 43 -41.99 11.91 -14.99
CA GLY A 43 -42.85 10.98 -14.22
C GLY A 43 -44.06 10.39 -14.94
N LEU A 44 -44.32 10.73 -16.21
CA LEU A 44 -45.48 10.25 -16.98
C LEU A 44 -45.14 9.27 -18.12
N GLY A 45 -43.87 8.94 -18.35
CA GLY A 45 -43.43 8.18 -19.53
C GLY A 45 -43.21 6.67 -19.38
N VAL A 46 -43.10 6.11 -18.16
CA VAL A 46 -42.63 4.71 -17.96
C VAL A 46 -43.74 3.76 -17.45
N GLY A 47 -44.97 4.24 -17.29
CA GLY A 47 -46.10 3.38 -16.95
C GLY A 47 -46.89 2.96 -18.18
N LEU A 48 -46.45 1.94 -18.93
CA LEU A 48 -47.29 1.01 -19.74
C LEU A 48 -46.42 0.13 -20.65
N GLY A 49 -46.36 -1.20 -20.40
CA GLY A 49 -45.85 -2.13 -21.40
C GLY A 49 -45.30 -3.49 -20.93
N VAL A 50 -45.97 -4.19 -20.00
CA VAL A 50 -45.71 -5.62 -19.75
C VAL A 50 -46.53 -6.47 -20.75
N GLY A 51 -45.92 -7.47 -21.40
CA GLY A 51 -46.66 -8.65 -21.86
C GLY A 51 -46.20 -9.43 -23.11
N LEU A 52 -45.58 -10.58 -22.86
CA LEU A 52 -45.90 -11.93 -23.41
C LEU A 52 -45.65 -12.32 -24.90
N SER A 53 -44.84 -13.39 -25.07
CA SER A 53 -45.13 -14.66 -25.79
C SER A 53 -44.21 -15.13 -26.95
N SER A 54 -43.48 -16.22 -26.64
CA SER A 54 -43.39 -17.55 -27.30
C SER A 54 -42.90 -17.77 -28.76
N ARG A 55 -41.83 -18.61 -28.85
CA ARG A 55 -41.57 -19.81 -29.70
C ARG A 55 -41.99 -19.87 -31.19
N HIS A 56 -40.98 -19.99 -32.09
CA HIS A 56 -40.79 -21.03 -33.14
C HIS A 56 -39.41 -20.84 -33.81
N SER A 57 -38.46 -21.79 -33.78
CA SER A 57 -38.24 -23.00 -34.62
C SER A 57 -37.53 -22.75 -35.96
N SER A 58 -36.32 -23.35 -36.08
CA SER A 58 -35.58 -23.83 -37.27
C SER A 58 -35.24 -22.81 -38.39
N THR A 59 -34.04 -22.73 -38.96
CA THR A 59 -33.35 -23.79 -39.73
C THR A 59 -31.92 -23.33 -40.12
N THR A 60 -30.94 -24.23 -39.94
CA THR A 60 -29.74 -24.60 -40.73
C THR A 60 -28.99 -23.60 -41.65
N THR A 61 -27.67 -23.46 -41.43
CA THR A 61 -26.51 -23.71 -42.34
C THR A 61 -25.25 -23.14 -41.66
N SER A 62 -24.23 -23.87 -41.17
CA SER A 62 -23.21 -24.76 -41.78
C SER A 62 -22.31 -24.13 -42.86
N SER A 63 -21.13 -23.64 -42.43
CA SER A 63 -19.85 -23.64 -43.15
C SER A 63 -18.75 -23.21 -42.15
N THR A 64 -17.96 -24.11 -41.56
CA THR A 64 -16.62 -24.53 -42.04
C THR A 64 -15.80 -23.39 -42.64
N ASP A 65 -14.77 -22.92 -41.93
CA ASP A 65 -13.41 -23.26 -42.30
C ASP A 65 -12.41 -22.94 -41.17
N ALA A 66 -11.66 -23.98 -40.83
CA ALA A 66 -10.42 -23.92 -40.08
C ALA A 66 -9.28 -24.00 -41.10
N THR A 67 -8.31 -23.11 -41.01
CA THR A 67 -6.97 -23.34 -41.56
C THR A 67 -5.94 -22.86 -40.57
N SER A 68 -5.13 -23.82 -40.17
CA SER A 68 -3.89 -23.75 -39.42
C SER A 68 -2.75 -23.10 -40.21
N ASP A 69 -1.61 -23.01 -39.52
CA ASP A 69 -0.24 -22.77 -40.00
C ASP A 69 0.16 -21.29 -39.91
N SER A 70 1.29 -20.90 -39.31
CA SER A 70 2.50 -21.64 -38.94
C SER A 70 3.32 -20.76 -37.99
N ASN A 71 3.82 -21.39 -36.92
CA ASN A 71 4.87 -20.88 -36.05
C ASN A 71 6.22 -20.85 -36.81
N PRO A 72 7.09 -19.86 -36.55
CA PRO A 72 8.51 -20.19 -36.45
C PRO A 72 9.08 -19.73 -35.11
N GLU A 73 9.75 -20.68 -34.47
CA GLU A 73 10.72 -20.48 -33.40
C GLU A 73 11.63 -19.28 -33.69
N ASN A 74 11.80 -18.41 -32.70
CA ASN A 74 12.98 -17.56 -32.62
C ASN A 74 13.53 -17.61 -31.19
N THR A 75 14.69 -18.25 -31.11
CA THR A 75 15.68 -18.25 -30.02
C THR A 75 15.90 -16.83 -29.46
N PRO A 76 16.07 -16.65 -28.14
CA PRO A 76 16.19 -15.32 -27.55
C PRO A 76 17.58 -14.73 -27.82
N THR A 77 17.60 -13.66 -28.61
CA THR A 77 18.77 -12.79 -28.75
C THR A 77 18.87 -11.89 -27.52
N THR A 78 19.95 -12.03 -26.79
CA THR A 78 20.37 -11.12 -25.71
C THR A 78 20.64 -9.71 -26.25
N GLY A 79 20.04 -8.71 -25.60
CA GLY A 79 20.58 -7.35 -25.51
C GLY A 79 19.86 -6.27 -26.31
N ALA A 80 19.05 -5.45 -25.63
CA ALA A 80 19.21 -4.00 -25.57
C ALA A 80 18.16 -3.42 -24.62
N SER A 81 18.64 -2.76 -23.56
CA SER A 81 17.86 -1.86 -22.71
C SER A 81 17.15 -0.82 -23.58
N SER A 82 15.81 -0.81 -23.58
CA SER A 82 15.06 0.37 -24.00
C SER A 82 15.22 1.41 -22.90
N SER A 83 15.92 2.51 -23.21
CA SER A 83 15.95 3.73 -22.42
C SER A 83 14.55 4.07 -21.93
N GLY A 84 14.35 4.00 -20.61
CA GLY A 84 13.06 4.23 -19.96
C GLY A 84 12.51 5.60 -20.32
N ASP A 85 11.23 5.64 -20.64
CA ASP A 85 10.45 6.85 -20.73
C ASP A 85 10.59 7.67 -19.43
N PRO A 86 11.12 8.91 -19.45
CA PRO A 86 11.32 9.73 -18.26
C PRO A 86 10.01 10.31 -17.67
N ARG A 87 8.85 10.07 -18.31
CA ARG A 87 7.55 10.59 -17.87
C ARG A 87 7.06 9.93 -16.58
N TRP A 88 6.35 10.69 -15.76
CA TRP A 88 5.83 10.21 -14.48
C TRP A 88 4.63 9.27 -14.68
N GLN A 89 4.79 8.00 -14.30
CA GLN A 89 3.70 7.02 -14.23
C GLN A 89 3.28 6.86 -12.76
N PRO A 90 2.10 7.36 -12.33
CA PRO A 90 1.58 7.06 -11.01
C PRO A 90 1.22 5.58 -10.88
N ALA A 91 1.32 5.05 -9.66
CA ALA A 91 0.91 3.68 -9.36
C ALA A 91 -0.61 3.55 -9.27
N VAL A 92 -1.15 2.37 -9.58
CA VAL A 92 -2.54 1.99 -9.31
C VAL A 92 -2.87 2.21 -7.83
N GLY A 93 -4.06 2.74 -7.53
CA GLY A 93 -4.52 2.98 -6.16
C GLY A 93 -3.84 4.15 -5.43
N VAL A 94 -3.00 4.95 -6.10
CA VAL A 94 -2.35 6.11 -5.46
C VAL A 94 -3.41 7.11 -4.95
N LYS A 95 -3.27 7.55 -3.70
CA LYS A 95 -4.18 8.54 -3.10
C LYS A 95 -4.08 9.89 -3.81
N TRP A 96 -5.19 10.59 -3.96
CA TRP A 96 -5.23 11.86 -4.67
C TRP A 96 -6.26 12.83 -4.09
N GLN A 97 -6.20 14.07 -4.53
CA GLN A 97 -7.18 15.12 -4.25
C GLN A 97 -7.36 15.99 -5.50
N ILE A 98 -8.59 16.47 -5.74
CA ILE A 98 -8.91 17.43 -6.79
C ILE A 98 -9.54 18.70 -6.20
N VAL A 99 -9.05 19.86 -6.59
CA VAL A 99 -9.59 21.18 -6.16
C VAL A 99 -9.57 22.14 -7.34
N LEU A 100 -10.76 22.45 -7.88
CA LEU A 100 -10.88 23.29 -9.07
C LEU A 100 -11.48 24.67 -8.80
N GLN A 101 -12.20 24.84 -7.69
CA GLN A 101 -12.91 26.10 -7.40
C GLN A 101 -12.01 27.23 -6.88
N ALA A 102 -10.87 26.88 -6.29
CA ALA A 102 -9.93 27.83 -5.69
C ALA A 102 -8.50 27.25 -5.64
N PRO A 103 -7.46 28.09 -5.53
CA PRO A 103 -6.11 27.61 -5.28
C PRO A 103 -6.05 26.85 -3.95
N ILE A 104 -5.38 25.69 -3.94
CA ILE A 104 -5.24 24.87 -2.73
C ILE A 104 -4.61 25.66 -1.58
N ASN A 105 -5.11 25.44 -0.37
CA ASN A 105 -4.53 26.02 0.85
C ASN A 105 -3.33 25.17 1.30
N GLU A 106 -2.27 25.82 1.81
CA GLU A 106 -1.05 25.14 2.26
C GLU A 106 -1.25 24.34 3.58
N SER A 107 -2.46 24.33 4.12
CA SER A 107 -2.85 23.62 5.35
C SER A 107 -3.76 22.41 5.06
N GLU A 108 -3.14 21.22 5.11
CA GLU A 108 -3.73 19.96 5.60
C GLU A 108 -4.74 19.19 4.73
N ILE A 109 -4.29 18.70 3.58
CA ILE A 109 -4.62 17.33 3.14
C ILE A 109 -3.29 16.65 2.78
N ASP A 110 -3.04 15.42 3.25
CA ASP A 110 -1.79 14.71 2.96
C ASP A 110 -2.01 13.61 1.92
N VAL A 111 -1.92 13.99 0.65
CA VAL A 111 -1.99 13.07 -0.48
C VAL A 111 -0.78 13.25 -1.40
N PRO A 112 -0.30 12.16 -2.03
CA PRO A 112 0.83 12.19 -2.94
C PRO A 112 0.51 12.85 -4.28
N VAL A 113 -0.76 12.94 -4.68
CA VAL A 113 -1.19 13.55 -5.95
C VAL A 113 -2.25 14.62 -5.73
N TYR A 114 -2.06 15.79 -6.32
CA TYR A 114 -3.03 16.88 -6.38
C TYR A 114 -3.41 17.17 -7.83
N ASP A 115 -4.69 17.34 -8.09
CA ASP A 115 -5.22 17.87 -9.33
C ASP A 115 -5.86 19.24 -9.07
N ILE A 116 -5.39 20.27 -9.77
CA ILE A 116 -5.72 21.67 -9.51
C ILE A 116 -5.98 22.44 -10.80
N ASP A 117 -6.82 23.47 -10.73
CA ASP A 117 -7.10 24.30 -11.90
C ASP A 117 -5.85 25.02 -12.43
N LEU A 118 -5.59 24.88 -13.74
CA LEU A 118 -4.43 25.45 -14.44
C LEU A 118 -4.41 26.97 -14.39
N PHE A 119 -5.55 27.67 -14.43
CA PHE A 119 -5.60 29.12 -14.53
C PHE A 119 -5.54 29.78 -13.15
N ASP A 120 -6.27 29.24 -12.20
CA ASP A 120 -6.43 29.81 -10.86
C ASP A 120 -5.23 29.49 -9.96
N SER A 121 -4.48 28.42 -10.23
CA SER A 121 -3.29 28.04 -9.46
C SER A 121 -2.01 28.74 -9.92
N THR A 122 -1.10 29.05 -9.00
CA THR A 122 0.18 29.71 -9.31
C THR A 122 1.34 28.72 -9.40
N ALA A 123 2.42 29.06 -10.12
CA ALA A 123 3.64 28.24 -10.15
C ALA A 123 4.27 28.04 -8.75
N SER A 124 4.06 29.00 -7.83
CA SER A 124 4.49 28.88 -6.43
C SER A 124 3.76 27.78 -5.67
N ILE A 125 2.46 27.59 -5.94
CA ILE A 125 1.65 26.53 -5.33
C ILE A 125 2.10 25.15 -5.85
N VAL A 126 2.32 25.04 -7.16
CA VAL A 126 2.86 23.81 -7.78
C VAL A 126 4.22 23.45 -7.16
N ALA A 127 5.15 24.41 -7.12
CA ALA A 127 6.47 24.20 -6.55
C ALA A 127 6.43 23.92 -5.04
N TRP A 128 5.47 24.50 -4.31
CA TRP A 128 5.26 24.20 -2.89
C TRP A 128 4.86 22.73 -2.68
N ALA A 129 3.90 22.22 -3.46
CA ALA A 129 3.45 20.84 -3.35
C ALA A 129 4.59 19.87 -3.68
N GLN A 130 5.34 20.14 -4.75
CA GLN A 130 6.50 19.33 -5.16
C GLN A 130 7.64 19.31 -4.14
N ARG A 131 7.91 20.43 -3.44
CA ARG A 131 8.89 20.46 -2.33
C ARG A 131 8.51 19.56 -1.17
N LYS A 132 7.22 19.22 -1.03
CA LYS A 132 6.71 18.24 -0.06
C LYS A 132 6.67 16.81 -0.62
N GLY A 133 7.30 16.55 -1.77
CA GLY A 133 7.33 15.23 -2.40
C GLY A 133 6.05 14.86 -3.16
N ARG A 134 5.13 15.82 -3.38
CA ARG A 134 3.85 15.59 -4.05
C ARG A 134 3.98 15.77 -5.57
N LYS A 135 3.02 15.21 -6.30
CA LYS A 135 2.85 15.36 -7.74
C LYS A 135 1.64 16.23 -8.03
N VAL A 136 1.75 17.09 -9.05
CA VAL A 136 0.69 18.05 -9.39
C VAL A 136 0.23 17.86 -10.83
N ILE A 137 -1.05 17.52 -10.96
CA ILE A 137 -1.82 17.49 -12.20
C ILE A 137 -2.49 18.86 -12.35
N CYS A 138 -2.47 19.41 -13.56
CA CYS A 138 -3.11 20.68 -13.86
C CYS A 138 -4.31 20.46 -14.79
N TYR A 139 -5.50 20.66 -14.23
CA TYR A 139 -6.79 20.61 -14.91
C TYR A 139 -6.98 21.80 -15.87
N PHE A 140 -7.56 21.54 -17.04
CA PHE A 140 -8.19 22.56 -17.87
C PHE A 140 -9.20 21.90 -18.81
N SER A 141 -10.27 22.60 -19.20
CA SER A 141 -11.13 22.06 -20.26
C SER A 141 -10.44 22.11 -21.62
N ALA A 142 -10.35 20.97 -22.30
CA ALA A 142 -9.81 20.88 -23.65
C ALA A 142 -10.90 20.74 -24.71
N GLY A 143 -12.03 20.15 -24.37
CA GLY A 143 -13.16 19.95 -25.27
C GLY A 143 -14.32 20.93 -25.10
N SER A 144 -14.18 21.96 -24.27
CA SER A 144 -15.12 23.07 -24.19
C SER A 144 -14.45 24.44 -24.22
N TYR A 145 -15.21 25.43 -24.66
CA TYR A 145 -14.95 26.86 -24.49
C TYR A 145 -15.62 27.34 -23.20
N GLU A 146 -14.87 28.06 -22.37
CA GLU A 146 -15.33 28.62 -21.09
C GLU A 146 -15.20 30.15 -21.14
N ASP A 147 -16.32 30.88 -21.09
CA ASP A 147 -16.33 32.34 -21.35
C ASP A 147 -15.60 33.19 -20.30
N TRP A 148 -15.35 32.61 -19.13
CA TRP A 148 -14.67 33.24 -18.00
C TRP A 148 -13.14 33.07 -18.05
N ARG A 149 -12.60 32.22 -18.93
CA ARG A 149 -11.16 32.00 -19.01
C ARG A 149 -10.44 33.23 -19.59
N PRO A 150 -9.23 33.55 -19.12
CA PRO A 150 -8.50 34.73 -19.60
C PRO A 150 -8.12 34.66 -21.09
N ASP A 151 -8.14 33.47 -21.69
CA ASP A 151 -7.91 33.24 -23.11
C ASP A 151 -9.19 33.08 -23.94
N ALA A 152 -10.38 33.25 -23.35
CA ALA A 152 -11.68 33.10 -24.01
C ALA A 152 -11.80 33.94 -25.30
N ALA A 153 -11.25 35.15 -25.31
CA ALA A 153 -11.28 36.05 -26.47
C ALA A 153 -10.46 35.54 -27.69
N LYS A 154 -9.66 34.47 -27.53
CA LYS A 154 -8.90 33.85 -28.64
C LYS A 154 -9.74 32.87 -29.45
N PHE A 155 -10.83 32.35 -28.89
CA PHE A 155 -11.75 31.46 -29.59
C PHE A 155 -12.61 32.26 -30.57
N LYS A 156 -12.82 31.70 -31.76
CA LYS A 156 -13.71 32.23 -32.79
C LYS A 156 -15.08 31.58 -32.66
N PRO A 157 -16.16 32.23 -33.12
CA PRO A 157 -17.49 31.63 -33.11
C PRO A 157 -17.57 30.24 -33.77
N ASP A 158 -16.79 29.99 -34.82
CA ASP A 158 -16.75 28.69 -35.52
C ASP A 158 -15.95 27.61 -34.77
N ASP A 159 -15.29 27.95 -33.66
CA ASP A 159 -14.51 26.99 -32.87
C ASP A 159 -15.36 26.20 -31.88
N TYR A 160 -16.61 26.59 -31.61
CA TYR A 160 -17.48 25.93 -30.64
C TYR A 160 -18.92 25.83 -31.15
N GLY A 161 -19.67 24.91 -30.58
CA GLY A 161 -21.04 24.59 -30.94
C GLY A 161 -22.03 24.96 -29.83
N ASN A 162 -22.91 24.01 -29.52
CA ASN A 162 -23.94 24.16 -28.51
C ASN A 162 -23.33 24.34 -27.11
N GLY A 163 -24.09 24.99 -26.22
CA GLY A 163 -23.75 25.07 -24.81
C GLY A 163 -23.72 23.69 -24.15
N LEU A 164 -22.84 23.50 -23.16
CA LEU A 164 -22.88 22.34 -22.28
C LEU A 164 -24.11 22.41 -21.38
N ASP A 165 -24.88 21.31 -21.30
CA ASP A 165 -26.05 21.27 -20.42
C ASP A 165 -25.63 21.34 -18.95
N GLY A 166 -26.32 22.16 -18.16
CA GLY A 166 -26.00 22.40 -16.75
C GLY A 166 -24.87 23.41 -16.48
N TRP A 167 -24.10 23.85 -17.50
CA TRP A 167 -22.92 24.71 -17.33
C TRP A 167 -23.05 26.02 -18.12
N GLU A 168 -23.64 27.05 -17.49
CA GLU A 168 -23.85 28.37 -18.12
C GLU A 168 -22.51 29.06 -18.46
N GLY A 169 -22.33 29.43 -19.73
CA GLY A 169 -21.10 30.08 -20.22
C GLY A 169 -20.09 29.10 -20.80
N GLU A 170 -20.42 27.80 -20.84
CA GLU A 170 -19.58 26.73 -21.37
C GLU A 170 -20.16 26.12 -22.65
N TYR A 171 -19.32 25.86 -23.66
CA TYR A 171 -19.77 25.43 -25.00
C TYR A 171 -18.87 24.35 -25.57
N TRP A 172 -19.42 23.33 -26.22
CA TRP A 172 -18.65 22.23 -26.81
C TRP A 172 -17.70 22.72 -27.89
N LEU A 173 -16.44 22.27 -27.86
CA LEU A 173 -15.40 22.72 -28.76
C LEU A 173 -15.30 21.84 -30.01
N ASN A 174 -15.09 22.48 -31.17
CA ASN A 174 -14.69 21.80 -32.39
C ASN A 174 -13.23 21.36 -32.26
N THR A 175 -13.05 20.11 -31.83
CA THR A 175 -11.73 19.50 -31.59
C THR A 175 -10.86 19.40 -32.83
N SER A 176 -11.41 19.59 -34.03
CA SER A 176 -10.66 19.63 -35.30
C SER A 176 -10.24 21.05 -35.71
N SER A 177 -10.70 22.09 -35.01
CA SER A 177 -10.30 23.47 -35.32
C SER A 177 -8.81 23.69 -35.04
N ALA A 178 -8.09 24.19 -36.04
CA ALA A 178 -6.70 24.59 -35.88
C ALA A 178 -6.52 25.73 -34.86
N ASN A 179 -7.50 26.64 -34.74
CA ASN A 179 -7.45 27.73 -33.77
C ASN A 179 -7.64 27.19 -32.34
N ALA A 180 -8.62 26.30 -32.14
CA ALA A 180 -8.84 25.61 -30.88
C ALA A 180 -7.60 24.82 -30.43
N ARG A 181 -6.98 24.06 -31.35
CA ARG A 181 -5.74 23.31 -31.07
C ARG A 181 -4.57 24.20 -30.69
N ASP A 182 -4.38 25.35 -31.34
CA ASP A 182 -3.33 26.32 -30.98
C ASP A 182 -3.53 26.90 -29.57
N ILE A 183 -4.78 27.14 -29.18
CA ILE A 183 -5.12 27.55 -27.81
C ILE A 183 -4.77 26.44 -26.82
N MET A 184 -5.06 25.17 -27.12
CA MET A 184 -4.67 24.05 -26.26
C MET A 184 -3.15 23.89 -26.14
N LEU A 185 -2.38 24.09 -27.21
CA LEU A 185 -0.92 24.14 -27.11
C LEU A 185 -0.45 25.26 -26.19
N THR A 186 -1.09 26.42 -26.24
CA THR A 186 -0.80 27.54 -25.33
C THR A 186 -1.11 27.19 -23.87
N ARG A 187 -2.21 26.47 -23.61
CA ARG A 187 -2.56 25.98 -22.26
C ARG A 187 -1.53 24.95 -21.76
N LEU A 188 -1.09 24.02 -22.61
CA LEU A 188 -0.02 23.06 -22.28
C LEU A 188 1.33 23.76 -22.03
N ASP A 189 1.67 24.80 -22.79
CA ASP A 189 2.86 25.63 -22.52
C ASP A 189 2.78 26.31 -21.15
N GLN A 190 1.59 26.79 -20.78
CA GLN A 190 1.34 27.38 -19.47
C GLN A 190 1.51 26.35 -18.34
N ALA A 191 0.98 25.14 -18.51
CA ALA A 191 1.12 24.05 -17.53
C ALA A 191 2.61 23.68 -17.33
N ALA A 192 3.34 23.47 -18.43
CA ALA A 192 4.77 23.17 -18.38
C ALA A 192 5.57 24.29 -17.71
N LYS A 193 5.26 25.56 -18.02
CA LYS A 193 5.90 26.73 -17.41
C LYS A 193 5.60 26.87 -15.91
N LYS A 194 4.42 26.46 -15.46
CA LYS A 194 4.07 26.42 -14.03
C LYS A 194 4.72 25.25 -13.29
N GLY A 195 5.22 24.25 -14.03
CA GLY A 195 5.92 23.09 -13.48
C GLY A 195 5.01 21.91 -13.18
N CYS A 196 3.82 21.83 -13.79
CA CYS A 196 2.91 20.70 -13.59
C CYS A 196 3.61 19.37 -13.96
N ASP A 197 3.41 18.31 -13.18
CA ASP A 197 3.92 16.96 -13.48
C ASP A 197 3.07 16.26 -14.56
N GLY A 198 1.81 16.65 -14.70
CA GLY A 198 0.95 16.26 -15.80
C GLY A 198 -0.32 17.10 -15.92
N VAL A 199 -1.21 16.70 -16.82
CA VAL A 199 -2.44 17.46 -17.14
C VAL A 199 -3.68 16.58 -17.16
N ASP A 200 -4.81 17.16 -16.77
CA ASP A 200 -6.16 16.59 -16.85
C ASP A 200 -7.03 17.44 -17.80
N PRO A 201 -7.08 17.11 -19.10
CA PRO A 201 -7.87 17.84 -20.08
C PRO A 201 -9.33 17.34 -20.11
N ASP A 202 -10.26 18.20 -19.72
CA ASP A 202 -11.70 17.85 -19.62
C ASP A 202 -12.46 17.92 -20.95
N ASN A 203 -13.67 17.37 -20.95
CA ASN A 203 -14.69 17.45 -22.01
C ASN A 203 -14.27 16.81 -23.34
N ILE A 204 -13.37 15.82 -23.30
CA ILE A 204 -12.89 15.10 -24.49
C ILE A 204 -13.93 14.11 -25.07
N ASP A 205 -15.06 13.96 -24.40
CA ASP A 205 -16.18 13.04 -24.67
C ASP A 205 -17.38 13.73 -25.37
N GLY A 206 -17.15 14.87 -26.02
CA GLY A 206 -18.20 15.57 -26.78
C GLY A 206 -18.90 14.71 -27.84
N TYR A 207 -18.30 13.60 -28.31
CA TYR A 207 -18.96 12.65 -29.21
C TYR A 207 -20.14 11.87 -28.59
N GLU A 208 -20.33 11.97 -27.27
CA GLU A 208 -21.44 11.38 -26.54
C GLU A 208 -22.57 12.39 -26.24
N ASN A 209 -22.42 13.63 -26.71
CA ASN A 209 -23.26 14.77 -26.33
C ASN A 209 -23.89 15.49 -27.54
N GLU A 210 -24.94 16.28 -27.31
CA GLU A 210 -25.59 17.11 -28.34
C GLU A 210 -24.81 18.40 -28.62
N THR A 211 -23.63 18.27 -29.23
CA THR A 211 -22.67 19.38 -29.36
C THR A 211 -22.96 20.36 -30.49
N GLY A 212 -23.85 20.01 -31.43
CA GLY A 212 -24.05 20.80 -32.65
C GLY A 212 -22.85 20.75 -33.61
N LEU A 213 -21.90 19.85 -33.36
CA LEU A 213 -20.69 19.63 -34.14
C LEU A 213 -20.62 18.15 -34.58
N ASP A 214 -19.87 17.86 -35.64
CA ASP A 214 -19.67 16.48 -36.14
C ASP A 214 -18.57 15.76 -35.35
N LEU A 215 -18.77 15.63 -34.03
CA LEU A 215 -17.83 14.95 -33.13
C LEU A 215 -18.14 13.44 -33.08
N THR A 216 -17.12 12.64 -33.31
CA THR A 216 -17.14 11.18 -33.32
C THR A 216 -16.02 10.61 -32.44
N THR A 217 -16.06 9.30 -32.18
CA THR A 217 -14.95 8.60 -31.52
C THR A 217 -13.62 8.74 -32.28
N ASP A 218 -13.65 8.88 -33.60
CA ASP A 218 -12.43 9.09 -34.40
C ASP A 218 -11.85 10.49 -34.19
N THR A 219 -12.69 11.52 -34.17
CA THR A 219 -12.24 12.88 -33.88
C THR A 219 -11.74 13.03 -32.45
N ALA A 220 -12.32 12.29 -31.50
CA ALA A 220 -11.88 12.27 -30.11
C ALA A 220 -10.52 11.58 -29.96
N VAL A 221 -10.31 10.42 -30.59
CA VAL A 221 -9.01 9.73 -30.59
C VAL A 221 -7.92 10.58 -31.23
N ASP A 222 -8.22 11.26 -32.36
CA ASP A 222 -7.28 12.19 -32.98
C ASP A 222 -6.90 13.35 -32.06
N PHE A 223 -7.89 13.95 -31.39
CA PHE A 223 -7.66 15.07 -30.49
C PHE A 223 -6.91 14.66 -29.21
N VAL A 224 -7.28 13.53 -28.60
CA VAL A 224 -6.57 12.95 -27.44
C VAL A 224 -5.12 12.62 -27.81
N THR A 225 -4.88 12.04 -28.99
CA THR A 225 -3.52 11.76 -29.47
C THR A 225 -2.71 13.04 -29.62
N PHE A 226 -3.30 14.07 -30.22
CA PHE A 226 -2.68 15.39 -30.37
C PHE A 226 -2.31 16.00 -29.00
N LEU A 227 -3.20 15.95 -28.01
CA LEU A 227 -2.94 16.51 -26.69
C LEU A 227 -1.90 15.70 -25.91
N ALA A 228 -1.98 14.36 -25.95
CA ALA A 228 -1.02 13.48 -25.28
C ALA A 228 0.39 13.68 -25.84
N ASP A 229 0.56 13.67 -27.16
CA ASP A 229 1.84 13.93 -27.81
C ASP A 229 2.40 15.32 -27.44
N ALA A 230 1.52 16.34 -27.39
CA ALA A 230 1.91 17.70 -27.03
C ALA A 230 2.30 17.83 -25.55
N ALA A 231 1.62 17.14 -24.63
CA ALA A 231 1.97 17.09 -23.21
C ALA A 231 3.30 16.34 -23.00
N HIS A 232 3.46 15.19 -23.65
CA HIS A 232 4.68 14.38 -23.59
C HIS A 232 5.89 15.10 -24.15
N ALA A 233 5.73 15.87 -25.23
CA ALA A 233 6.79 16.73 -25.79
C ALA A 233 7.24 17.84 -24.81
N ARG A 234 6.42 18.15 -23.81
CA ARG A 234 6.70 19.09 -22.72
C ARG A 234 7.13 18.40 -21.42
N ASN A 235 7.42 17.10 -21.48
CA ASN A 235 7.81 16.27 -20.34
C ASN A 235 6.76 16.23 -19.22
N MET A 236 5.49 16.34 -19.59
CA MET A 236 4.33 16.20 -18.70
C MET A 236 3.61 14.88 -19.01
N SER A 237 3.06 14.24 -17.98
CA SER A 237 2.15 13.11 -18.13
C SER A 237 0.75 13.58 -18.54
N PHE A 238 -0.07 12.67 -19.04
CA PHE A 238 -1.37 12.95 -19.64
C PHE A 238 -2.45 12.00 -19.10
N GLY A 239 -3.56 12.56 -18.61
CA GLY A 239 -4.76 11.83 -18.21
C GLY A 239 -5.83 11.79 -19.28
N LEU A 240 -6.60 10.70 -19.32
CA LEU A 240 -7.90 10.68 -20.02
C LEU A 240 -8.99 11.09 -19.02
N LYS A 241 -9.91 11.97 -19.40
CA LYS A 241 -11.09 12.31 -18.59
C LYS A 241 -12.31 11.59 -19.16
N ASN A 242 -12.98 10.76 -18.35
CA ASN A 242 -14.03 9.83 -18.77
C ASN A 242 -13.60 9.04 -20.02
N GLY A 243 -14.43 8.96 -21.06
CA GLY A 243 -14.01 8.53 -22.40
C GLY A 243 -13.83 7.02 -22.59
N ALA A 244 -14.58 6.18 -21.85
CA ALA A 244 -14.49 4.73 -21.93
C ALA A 244 -14.55 4.16 -23.37
N LYS A 245 -15.41 4.71 -24.24
CA LYS A 245 -15.61 4.21 -25.63
C LYS A 245 -14.37 4.33 -26.52
N ILE A 246 -13.43 5.21 -26.19
CA ILE A 246 -12.18 5.39 -26.96
C ILE A 246 -10.96 4.75 -26.27
N LEU A 247 -11.14 4.21 -25.06
CA LEU A 247 -10.06 3.83 -24.17
C LEU A 247 -9.09 2.83 -24.81
N ASN A 248 -9.61 1.79 -25.46
CA ASN A 248 -8.80 0.77 -26.14
C ASN A 248 -7.89 1.30 -27.26
N ARG A 249 -8.17 2.50 -27.78
CA ARG A 249 -7.39 3.15 -28.85
C ARG A 249 -6.34 4.14 -28.31
N VAL A 250 -6.52 4.63 -27.08
CA VAL A 250 -5.66 5.66 -26.48
C VAL A 250 -4.93 5.19 -25.22
N LEU A 251 -5.18 3.97 -24.76
CA LEU A 251 -4.62 3.40 -23.53
C LEU A 251 -3.10 3.52 -23.44
N ASN A 252 -2.37 3.37 -24.55
CA ASN A 252 -0.91 3.49 -24.57
C ASN A 252 -0.39 4.92 -24.43
N LEU A 253 -1.24 5.93 -24.64
CA LEU A 253 -0.88 7.35 -24.60
C LEU A 253 -1.04 7.93 -23.19
N ILE A 254 -2.00 7.41 -22.42
CA ILE A 254 -2.40 7.98 -21.12
C ILE A 254 -1.55 7.41 -19.98
N GLN A 255 -1.40 8.14 -18.88
CA GLN A 255 -0.75 7.69 -17.65
C GLN A 255 -1.77 7.37 -16.55
N TRP A 256 -2.99 7.87 -16.65
CA TRP A 256 -4.14 7.57 -15.77
C TRP A 256 -5.46 7.89 -16.49
N ASN A 257 -6.58 7.55 -15.85
CA ASN A 257 -7.92 8.01 -16.24
C ASN A 257 -8.54 8.75 -15.06
N VAL A 258 -9.05 9.97 -15.24
CA VAL A 258 -9.97 10.63 -14.29
C VAL A 258 -11.38 10.26 -14.71
N VAL A 259 -12.21 9.77 -13.79
CA VAL A 259 -13.55 9.24 -14.08
C VAL A 259 -14.54 9.82 -13.08
N GLU A 260 -15.70 10.24 -13.56
CA GLU A 260 -16.78 10.76 -12.73
C GLU A 260 -17.98 9.82 -12.76
N GLN A 261 -18.55 9.53 -11.59
CA GLN A 261 -19.88 8.91 -11.44
C GLN A 261 -20.04 7.53 -12.11
N CYS A 262 -18.96 6.79 -12.36
CA CYS A 262 -19.08 5.48 -13.00
C CYS A 262 -19.91 4.51 -12.15
N LEU A 263 -19.93 4.65 -10.81
CA LEU A 263 -20.77 3.81 -9.96
C LEU A 263 -22.23 4.20 -10.11
N GLN A 264 -22.52 5.50 -10.09
CA GLN A 264 -23.87 6.02 -10.27
C GLN A 264 -24.49 5.58 -11.60
N PHE A 265 -23.69 5.50 -12.66
CA PHE A 265 -24.14 5.11 -14.00
C PHE A 265 -23.93 3.63 -14.33
N ASN A 266 -23.31 2.85 -13.44
CA ASN A 266 -22.99 1.43 -13.64
C ASN A 266 -22.09 1.20 -14.87
N GLU A 267 -20.99 1.95 -14.93
CA GLU A 267 -20.04 1.99 -16.05
C GLU A 267 -18.57 1.78 -15.59
N CYS A 268 -18.33 1.45 -14.31
CA CYS A 268 -16.96 1.35 -13.80
C CYS A 268 -16.14 0.23 -14.45
N ASP A 269 -16.77 -0.89 -14.84
CA ASP A 269 -16.10 -2.01 -15.52
C ASP A 269 -15.47 -1.59 -16.85
N ASP A 270 -16.00 -0.57 -17.52
CA ASP A 270 -15.47 -0.11 -18.81
C ASP A 270 -14.07 0.52 -18.68
N TYR A 271 -13.66 0.89 -17.45
CA TYR A 271 -12.37 1.48 -17.14
C TYR A 271 -11.35 0.47 -16.56
N GLU A 272 -11.75 -0.79 -16.34
CA GLU A 272 -10.84 -1.87 -15.90
C GLU A 272 -9.58 -2.04 -16.78
N PRO A 273 -9.62 -1.83 -18.13
CA PRO A 273 -8.42 -1.89 -18.96
C PRO A 273 -7.30 -0.93 -18.52
N VAL A 274 -7.61 0.18 -17.85
CA VAL A 274 -6.62 1.13 -17.30
C VAL A 274 -5.84 0.49 -16.16
N ILE A 275 -6.57 -0.12 -15.21
CA ILE A 275 -5.99 -0.85 -14.08
C ILE A 275 -5.16 -2.03 -14.57
N ASN A 276 -5.68 -2.80 -15.52
CA ASN A 276 -4.99 -3.95 -16.13
C ASN A 276 -3.69 -3.54 -16.85
N ALA A 277 -3.59 -2.29 -17.31
CA ALA A 277 -2.38 -1.72 -17.87
C ALA A 277 -1.40 -1.15 -16.82
N GLY A 278 -1.69 -1.31 -15.52
CA GLY A 278 -0.86 -0.81 -14.42
C GLY A 278 -0.97 0.70 -14.20
N LYS A 279 -2.10 1.32 -14.61
CA LYS A 279 -2.33 2.77 -14.53
C LYS A 279 -3.51 3.05 -13.59
N PRO A 280 -3.48 4.11 -12.77
CA PRO A 280 -4.58 4.39 -11.86
C PRO A 280 -5.81 4.94 -12.58
N VAL A 281 -6.97 4.64 -12.00
CA VAL A 281 -8.23 5.35 -12.27
C VAL A 281 -8.52 6.25 -11.08
N PHE A 282 -8.55 7.56 -11.29
CA PHE A 282 -8.91 8.59 -10.33
C PHE A 282 -10.44 8.81 -10.39
N LEU A 283 -11.17 8.14 -9.51
CA LEU A 283 -12.64 8.15 -9.50
C LEU A 283 -13.19 9.24 -8.57
N ILE A 284 -14.14 10.02 -9.07
CA ILE A 284 -14.92 11.00 -8.31
C ILE A 284 -16.38 10.55 -8.27
N GLU A 285 -16.94 10.43 -7.07
CA GLU A 285 -18.38 10.24 -6.87
C GLU A 285 -18.98 11.48 -6.17
N TYR A 286 -20.17 11.88 -6.64
CA TYR A 286 -20.92 13.05 -6.13
C TYR A 286 -22.17 12.58 -5.37
N PRO A 287 -22.04 12.16 -4.09
CA PRO A 287 -23.15 11.60 -3.33
C PRO A 287 -24.28 12.58 -3.01
N THR A 288 -24.04 13.89 -3.22
CA THR A 288 -24.98 14.96 -2.89
C THR A 288 -25.32 15.75 -4.15
N THR A 289 -26.59 16.12 -4.30
CA THR A 289 -27.08 16.96 -5.40
C THR A 289 -27.12 18.45 -5.06
N ASP A 290 -26.74 18.82 -3.82
CA ASP A 290 -26.83 20.19 -3.32
C ASP A 290 -25.51 20.94 -3.56
N GLU A 291 -25.59 22.19 -4.05
CA GLU A 291 -24.46 23.13 -4.20
C GLU A 291 -23.81 23.56 -2.87
N LYS A 292 -24.28 23.04 -1.73
CA LYS A 292 -23.78 23.34 -0.38
C LYS A 292 -23.44 22.05 0.35
N PRO A 293 -22.41 22.06 1.23
CA PRO A 293 -21.91 20.85 1.86
C PRO A 293 -23.01 20.21 2.70
N SER A 294 -23.60 19.15 2.16
CA SER A 294 -24.45 18.26 2.90
C SER A 294 -23.60 17.09 3.37
N TYR A 295 -23.71 16.81 4.66
CA TYR A 295 -23.17 15.61 5.27
C TYR A 295 -23.61 14.37 4.46
N VAL A 296 -22.64 13.62 3.94
CA VAL A 296 -22.88 12.27 3.39
C VAL A 296 -23.01 11.33 4.59
N SER A 297 -24.14 10.63 4.72
CA SER A 297 -24.31 9.68 5.83
C SER A 297 -23.29 8.55 5.76
N ASP A 298 -22.91 7.99 6.91
CA ASP A 298 -21.98 6.87 6.93
C ASP A 298 -22.55 5.65 6.19
N GLU A 299 -23.87 5.47 6.14
CA GLU A 299 -24.47 4.43 5.29
C GLU A 299 -24.29 4.72 3.80
N LYS A 300 -24.40 5.98 3.36
CA LYS A 300 -24.21 6.34 1.94
C LYS A 300 -22.74 6.28 1.54
N LYS A 301 -21.83 6.58 2.46
CA LYS A 301 -20.40 6.31 2.28
C LYS A 301 -20.17 4.81 2.15
N GLU A 302 -20.64 4.01 3.09
CA GLU A 302 -20.50 2.55 3.03
C GLU A 302 -21.12 1.98 1.74
N GLU A 303 -22.27 2.49 1.29
CA GLU A 303 -22.91 2.09 0.04
C GLU A 303 -22.04 2.36 -1.19
N ILE A 304 -21.37 3.51 -1.26
CA ILE A 304 -20.52 3.88 -2.40
C ILE A 304 -19.15 3.20 -2.30
N CYS A 305 -18.59 3.22 -1.10
CA CYS A 305 -17.26 2.76 -0.78
C CYS A 305 -17.13 1.23 -0.64
N SER A 306 -18.24 0.52 -0.38
CA SER A 306 -18.26 -0.94 -0.21
C SER A 306 -19.04 -1.65 -1.33
N ASN A 307 -19.44 -0.92 -2.37
CA ASN A 307 -20.18 -1.50 -3.49
C ASN A 307 -19.29 -2.41 -4.32
N ALA A 308 -19.79 -3.61 -4.65
CA ALA A 308 -19.12 -4.56 -5.54
C ALA A 308 -19.03 -4.09 -7.01
N GLY A 309 -19.49 -2.87 -7.32
CA GLY A 309 -19.55 -2.32 -8.67
C GLY A 309 -18.38 -1.43 -9.08
N ILE A 310 -17.43 -1.12 -8.17
CA ILE A 310 -16.17 -0.44 -8.54
C ILE A 310 -15.06 -1.49 -8.64
N PRO A 311 -14.39 -1.65 -9.79
CA PRO A 311 -13.26 -2.56 -9.91
C PRO A 311 -12.12 -2.22 -8.95
N HIS A 312 -11.37 -3.24 -8.53
CA HIS A 312 -10.22 -3.07 -7.65
C HIS A 312 -9.16 -2.14 -8.26
N GLY A 313 -8.50 -1.32 -7.43
CA GLY A 313 -7.39 -0.45 -7.84
C GLY A 313 -7.78 0.99 -8.22
N PHE A 314 -9.06 1.33 -8.17
CA PHE A 314 -9.53 2.70 -8.34
C PHE A 314 -9.16 3.54 -7.11
N SER A 315 -8.72 4.76 -7.37
CA SER A 315 -8.45 5.79 -6.37
C SER A 315 -9.70 6.66 -6.24
N THR A 316 -10.60 6.31 -5.32
CA THR A 316 -11.92 6.96 -5.21
C THR A 316 -11.91 8.11 -4.20
N ILE A 317 -12.52 9.25 -4.57
CA ILE A 317 -12.83 10.36 -3.67
C ILE A 317 -14.31 10.72 -3.77
N LEU A 318 -14.88 11.15 -2.64
CA LEU A 318 -16.22 11.76 -2.62
C LEU A 318 -16.09 13.27 -2.62
N LYS A 319 -16.80 13.94 -3.51
CA LYS A 319 -16.72 15.40 -3.67
C LYS A 319 -18.10 16.03 -3.73
N ASN A 320 -18.15 17.32 -3.46
CA ASN A 320 -19.25 18.17 -3.90
C ASN A 320 -19.11 18.42 -5.41
N MET A 321 -20.23 18.61 -6.11
CA MET A 321 -20.24 18.88 -7.56
C MET A 321 -19.46 20.15 -7.95
N ASN A 322 -19.32 21.12 -7.03
CA ASN A 322 -18.56 22.35 -7.26
C ASN A 322 -17.03 22.19 -7.10
N LEU A 323 -16.55 20.99 -6.74
CA LEU A 323 -15.13 20.63 -6.59
C LEU A 323 -14.33 21.61 -5.70
N ASP A 324 -14.98 22.07 -4.62
CA ASP A 324 -14.42 23.00 -3.65
C ASP A 324 -13.44 22.36 -2.65
N GLU A 325 -12.67 23.23 -1.99
CA GLU A 325 -11.95 22.91 -0.77
C GLU A 325 -12.90 23.26 0.39
N ILE A 326 -13.42 22.27 1.12
CA ILE A 326 -14.42 22.54 2.16
C ILE A 326 -13.74 23.13 3.40
N HIS A 327 -14.14 24.34 3.80
CA HIS A 327 -13.40 25.19 4.77
C HIS A 327 -14.04 25.41 6.16
N GLU A 328 -15.13 24.76 6.56
CA GLU A 328 -15.74 25.06 7.87
C GLU A 328 -15.64 23.93 8.89
N LYS A 329 -14.91 24.19 10.00
CA LYS A 329 -15.16 23.57 11.31
C LYS A 329 -16.25 24.41 12.03
N PRO A 330 -17.50 23.96 12.15
CA PRO A 330 -18.42 24.55 13.11
C PRO A 330 -17.96 24.19 14.51
N SER A 331 -17.90 25.18 15.40
CA SER A 331 -17.32 25.10 16.75
C SER A 331 -18.04 24.17 17.75
N ASP A 332 -19.01 23.36 17.33
CA ASP A 332 -19.83 22.53 18.24
C ASP A 332 -20.12 21.10 17.73
N ILE A 333 -19.37 20.58 16.75
CA ILE A 333 -19.53 19.19 16.29
C ILE A 333 -18.15 18.52 16.17
N THR A 334 -17.98 17.38 16.85
CA THR A 334 -16.77 16.55 16.85
C THR A 334 -16.61 15.73 15.57
N PHE A 335 -16.75 16.30 14.37
CA PHE A 335 -16.50 15.56 13.12
C PHE A 335 -15.94 16.49 12.03
N LEU A 336 -14.82 16.10 11.43
CA LEU A 336 -14.08 16.83 10.39
C LEU A 336 -14.79 16.67 9.03
N PRO A 337 -15.03 17.75 8.25
CA PRO A 337 -15.70 17.68 6.96
C PRO A 337 -14.72 17.91 5.79
N VAL A 338 -13.80 16.96 5.56
CA VAL A 338 -13.30 16.62 4.22
C VAL A 338 -13.05 15.13 4.26
N TYR A 339 -13.86 14.40 3.52
CA TYR A 339 -13.79 12.95 3.47
C TYR A 339 -12.78 12.54 2.39
N LEU A 340 -11.48 12.60 2.72
CA LEU A 340 -10.60 11.50 2.31
C LEU A 340 -11.12 10.30 3.08
N ILE A 341 -12.11 9.61 2.52
CA ILE A 341 -12.62 8.42 3.18
C ILE A 341 -11.58 7.36 2.93
N ASP A 342 -10.75 7.08 3.94
CA ASP A 342 -9.90 5.89 3.97
C ASP A 342 -10.73 4.60 3.72
N HIS A 343 -12.07 4.65 3.82
CA HIS A 343 -12.98 3.54 3.49
C HIS A 343 -13.39 3.45 2.00
N CYS A 344 -13.22 4.49 1.15
CA CYS A 344 -13.61 4.47 -0.29
C CYS A 344 -12.48 4.03 -1.20
N TYR A 345 -11.27 3.95 -0.66
CA TYR A 345 -10.28 3.05 -1.21
C TYR A 345 -10.81 1.65 -0.94
N ILE A 346 -11.45 1.02 -1.93
CA ILE A 346 -11.64 -0.44 -1.91
C ILE A 346 -10.24 -1.04 -2.02
N THR A 347 -9.55 -1.07 -0.88
CA THR A 347 -8.48 -1.99 -0.56
C THR A 347 -9.02 -2.83 0.58
N ASP A 348 -9.85 -3.81 0.22
CA ASP A 348 -10.15 -5.03 0.97
C ASP A 348 -10.22 -4.94 2.49
N SER A 349 -11.18 -4.19 3.03
CA SER A 349 -11.59 -4.37 4.43
C SER A 349 -12.70 -5.42 4.61
N ALA A 350 -13.28 -5.95 3.54
CA ALA A 350 -14.28 -7.01 3.63
C ALA A 350 -14.12 -8.06 2.51
N PHE A 351 -13.41 -9.14 2.83
CA PHE A 351 -13.31 -10.37 2.03
C PHE A 351 -12.47 -10.33 0.75
N GLY A 352 -11.15 -10.18 0.90
CA GLY A 352 -10.21 -10.73 -0.09
C GLY A 352 -9.05 -9.83 -0.41
N MET A 353 -7.94 -9.87 0.36
CA MET A 353 -6.76 -9.03 0.06
C MET A 353 -6.40 -9.02 -1.43
N PRO A 354 -5.96 -7.87 -1.99
CA PRO A 354 -5.75 -7.76 -3.42
C PRO A 354 -4.69 -8.77 -3.85
N SER A 355 -4.86 -9.36 -5.03
CA SER A 355 -3.77 -10.09 -5.68
C SER A 355 -2.54 -9.18 -5.74
N PRO A 356 -1.32 -9.70 -5.48
CA PRO A 356 -0.17 -8.83 -5.39
C PRO A 356 0.06 -8.12 -6.73
N ALA A 357 0.21 -6.80 -6.68
CA ALA A 357 0.92 -6.07 -7.73
C ALA A 357 2.25 -6.80 -8.00
N THR A 358 2.72 -6.82 -9.25
CA THR A 358 3.92 -7.55 -9.66
C THR A 358 5.03 -7.43 -8.61
N VAL A 359 5.27 -8.51 -7.84
CA VAL A 359 6.33 -8.52 -6.83
C VAL A 359 7.66 -8.34 -7.54
N VAL A 360 8.43 -7.32 -7.17
CA VAL A 360 9.73 -7.03 -7.79
C VAL A 360 10.87 -7.50 -6.90
N PRO A 361 12.06 -7.81 -7.44
CA PRO A 361 13.24 -8.05 -6.62
C PRO A 361 13.57 -6.83 -5.73
N GLY A 362 13.91 -7.07 -4.47
CA GLY A 362 14.17 -6.01 -3.49
C GLY A 362 12.95 -5.66 -2.64
N TYR A 363 12.85 -4.41 -2.18
CA TYR A 363 11.77 -3.97 -1.30
C TYR A 363 10.45 -3.78 -2.05
N ASN A 364 9.41 -4.37 -1.48
CA ASN A 364 8.01 -4.23 -1.86
C ASN A 364 7.23 -3.79 -0.63
N PHE A 365 5.99 -3.37 -0.82
CA PHE A 365 5.10 -2.93 0.24
C PHE A 365 3.72 -3.56 0.04
N PHE A 366 3.04 -3.81 1.15
CA PHE A 366 1.60 -4.05 1.16
C PHE A 366 0.98 -3.28 2.30
N THR A 367 -0.30 -2.94 2.18
CA THR A 367 -1.04 -2.25 3.23
C THR A 367 -1.88 -3.27 3.99
N THR A 368 -1.72 -3.32 5.30
CA THR A 368 -2.54 -4.15 6.19
C THR A 368 -3.97 -3.65 6.22
N ALA A 369 -4.90 -4.50 6.66
CA ALA A 369 -6.32 -4.17 6.76
C ALA A 369 -6.60 -2.98 7.70
N ASP A 370 -5.70 -2.66 8.63
CA ASP A 370 -5.76 -1.49 9.51
C ASP A 370 -5.00 -0.26 8.97
N GLY A 371 -4.61 -0.28 7.69
CA GLY A 371 -4.05 0.87 6.98
C GLY A 371 -2.55 1.10 7.19
N VAL A 372 -1.81 0.14 7.75
CA VAL A 372 -0.36 0.26 7.96
C VAL A 372 0.40 -0.35 6.80
N GLU A 373 1.31 0.44 6.22
CA GLU A 373 2.20 -0.05 5.17
C GLU A 373 3.31 -0.91 5.76
N ILE A 374 3.44 -2.15 5.29
CA ILE A 374 4.44 -3.12 5.72
C ILE A 374 5.38 -3.40 4.54
N ALA A 375 6.67 -3.17 4.77
CA ALA A 375 7.72 -3.44 3.82
C ALA A 375 8.17 -4.90 3.89
N TYR A 376 8.49 -5.50 2.75
CA TYR A 376 9.14 -6.80 2.69
C TYR A 376 10.12 -6.89 1.53
N GLN A 377 11.24 -7.57 1.73
CA GLN A 377 12.14 -7.93 0.64
C GLN A 377 11.64 -9.17 -0.08
N SER A 378 11.75 -9.17 -1.41
CA SER A 378 11.52 -10.32 -2.27
C SER A 378 12.78 -10.66 -3.07
N HIS A 379 13.24 -11.91 -3.01
CA HIS A 379 14.42 -12.36 -3.75
C HIS A 379 14.24 -13.78 -4.30
N GLY A 380 14.90 -14.06 -5.42
CA GLY A 380 14.85 -15.38 -6.06
C GLY A 380 13.66 -15.53 -7.01
N ASP A 381 13.55 -16.74 -7.55
CA ASP A 381 12.53 -17.09 -8.53
C ASP A 381 11.18 -17.35 -7.83
N GLN A 382 10.17 -16.52 -8.08
CA GLN A 382 8.82 -16.61 -7.50
C GLN A 382 8.07 -17.89 -7.89
N THR A 383 8.57 -18.66 -8.85
CA THR A 383 8.04 -19.98 -9.19
C THR A 383 8.48 -21.06 -8.20
N ARG A 384 9.49 -20.79 -7.38
CA ARG A 384 9.98 -21.68 -6.33
C ARG A 384 9.12 -21.59 -5.08
N LYS A 385 9.32 -22.56 -4.20
CA LYS A 385 8.62 -22.59 -2.92
C LYS A 385 8.93 -21.33 -2.09
N PRO A 386 7.92 -20.67 -1.51
CA PRO A 386 8.14 -19.50 -0.67
C PRO A 386 8.81 -19.88 0.67
N LEU A 387 9.75 -19.04 1.09
CA LEU A 387 10.44 -19.10 2.37
C LEU A 387 10.40 -17.72 3.03
N ILE A 388 9.66 -17.63 4.13
CA ILE A 388 9.49 -16.40 4.91
C ILE A 388 10.58 -16.30 5.98
N LEU A 389 11.20 -15.13 6.14
CA LEU A 389 12.28 -14.86 7.09
C LEU A 389 11.89 -13.76 8.08
N LEU A 390 11.57 -14.13 9.33
CA LEU A 390 11.14 -13.19 10.38
C LEU A 390 12.29 -12.83 11.32
N HIS A 391 12.62 -11.54 11.39
CA HIS A 391 13.65 -11.01 12.28
C HIS A 391 13.16 -10.85 13.74
N GLY A 392 14.10 -10.55 14.63
CA GLY A 392 13.85 -10.31 16.06
C GLY A 392 13.58 -8.85 16.42
N PHE A 393 13.44 -8.59 17.72
CA PHE A 393 13.33 -7.24 18.29
C PHE A 393 14.46 -6.32 17.80
N THR A 394 14.13 -5.05 17.54
CA THR A 394 15.02 -3.97 17.03
C THR A 394 15.72 -4.22 15.69
N GLY A 395 15.47 -5.37 15.04
CA GLY A 395 16.03 -5.71 13.73
C GLY A 395 15.20 -5.20 12.55
N SER A 396 15.57 -5.66 11.35
CA SER A 396 14.81 -5.52 10.10
C SER A 396 15.09 -6.73 9.20
N SER A 397 14.46 -6.82 8.04
CA SER A 397 14.76 -7.82 7.00
C SER A 397 16.25 -7.88 6.63
N ALA A 398 17.00 -6.80 6.79
CA ALA A 398 18.43 -6.70 6.46
C ALA A 398 19.31 -7.67 7.28
N VAL A 399 18.84 -8.18 8.43
CA VAL A 399 19.60 -9.20 9.20
C VAL A 399 19.76 -10.50 8.42
N TRP A 400 18.96 -10.69 7.36
CA TRP A 400 19.01 -11.87 6.49
C TRP A 400 19.91 -11.70 5.27
N ASP A 401 20.53 -10.53 5.05
CA ASP A 401 21.31 -10.24 3.84
C ASP A 401 22.45 -11.26 3.60
N ARG A 402 23.09 -11.73 4.69
CA ARG A 402 24.14 -12.78 4.64
C ARG A 402 23.61 -14.17 4.25
N ASN A 403 22.29 -14.37 4.30
CA ASN A 403 21.61 -15.65 4.05
C ASN A 403 20.88 -15.68 2.70
N ILE A 404 20.34 -14.54 2.25
CA ILE A 404 19.51 -14.43 1.04
C ILE A 404 20.19 -15.03 -0.19
N ALA A 405 21.50 -14.81 -0.38
CA ALA A 405 22.22 -15.28 -1.55
C ALA A 405 22.19 -16.80 -1.72
N ALA A 406 22.35 -17.56 -0.62
CA ALA A 406 22.32 -19.02 -0.63
C ALA A 406 20.88 -19.56 -0.69
N LEU A 407 19.97 -18.98 0.11
CA LEU A 407 18.60 -19.47 0.21
C LEU A 407 17.80 -19.28 -1.09
N ARG A 408 18.01 -18.15 -1.79
CA ARG A 408 17.28 -17.83 -3.03
C ARG A 408 17.59 -18.78 -4.19
N GLU A 409 18.63 -19.61 -4.08
CA GLU A 409 18.97 -20.63 -5.09
C GLU A 409 17.95 -21.77 -5.16
N SER A 410 17.18 -21.99 -4.09
CA SER A 410 16.17 -23.06 -4.01
C SER A 410 14.77 -22.55 -3.63
N TYR A 411 14.66 -21.33 -3.11
CA TYR A 411 13.41 -20.77 -2.59
C TYR A 411 13.13 -19.37 -3.14
N TRP A 412 11.86 -18.98 -3.11
CA TRP A 412 11.45 -17.58 -3.21
C TRP A 412 11.50 -16.99 -1.80
N ILE A 413 12.38 -16.03 -1.58
CA ILE A 413 12.61 -15.43 -0.26
C ILE A 413 11.69 -14.24 -0.06
N ILE A 414 11.00 -14.22 1.08
CA ILE A 414 10.15 -13.13 1.56
C ILE A 414 10.64 -12.74 2.95
N ALA A 415 11.20 -11.55 3.12
CA ALA A 415 11.70 -11.08 4.41
C ALA A 415 11.01 -9.77 4.79
N PRO A 416 9.93 -9.81 5.59
CA PRO A 416 9.26 -8.58 6.04
C PRO A 416 10.13 -7.82 7.05
N ASP A 417 10.04 -6.49 6.97
CA ASP A 417 10.29 -5.64 8.13
C ASP A 417 9.02 -5.71 8.99
N LEU A 418 9.14 -6.15 10.25
CA LEU A 418 8.00 -6.20 11.17
C LEU A 418 7.40 -4.79 11.34
N ARG A 419 6.10 -4.67 11.62
CA ARG A 419 5.47 -3.38 11.98
C ARG A 419 6.32 -2.64 13.01
N GLY A 420 6.44 -1.32 12.84
CA GLY A 420 7.25 -0.45 13.70
C GLY A 420 8.77 -0.63 13.56
N HIS A 421 9.24 -1.51 12.68
CA HIS A 421 10.66 -1.76 12.41
C HIS A 421 11.02 -1.41 10.96
N GLY A 422 12.30 -1.08 10.74
CA GLY A 422 12.86 -0.86 9.40
C GLY A 422 12.04 0.13 8.58
N ARG A 423 11.58 -0.29 7.41
CA ARG A 423 10.76 0.51 6.47
C ARG A 423 9.26 0.39 6.72
N SER A 424 8.82 -0.47 7.63
CA SER A 424 7.40 -0.67 7.92
C SER A 424 6.86 0.43 8.81
N GLY A 425 5.64 0.84 8.53
CA GLY A 425 4.89 1.80 9.33
C GLY A 425 4.41 1.21 10.66
N ARG A 426 3.69 2.05 11.40
CA ARG A 426 2.94 1.72 12.62
C ARG A 426 1.85 2.75 12.82
N ARG A 427 0.87 2.48 13.67
CA ARG A 427 -0.07 3.50 14.13
C ARG A 427 0.60 4.48 15.09
N SER A 428 0.10 5.71 15.12
CA SER A 428 0.64 6.78 15.97
C SER A 428 0.35 6.60 17.46
N ASP A 429 -0.71 5.87 17.81
CA ASP A 429 -1.12 5.59 19.20
C ASP A 429 -0.35 4.46 19.87
N VAL A 430 0.49 3.72 19.13
CA VAL A 430 1.35 2.60 19.58
C VAL A 430 0.65 1.45 20.32
N GLU A 431 -0.67 1.48 20.44
CA GLU A 431 -1.47 0.44 21.12
C GLU A 431 -1.44 -0.89 20.38
N ASP A 432 -1.04 -0.87 19.11
CA ASP A 432 -0.90 -2.03 18.24
C ASP A 432 0.45 -2.78 18.40
N ALA A 433 1.33 -2.32 19.30
CA ALA A 433 2.62 -2.92 19.61
C ALA A 433 2.46 -4.24 20.42
N THR A 434 1.91 -5.27 19.79
CA THR A 434 1.67 -6.59 20.40
C THR A 434 2.12 -7.72 19.48
N VAL A 435 2.53 -8.85 20.05
CA VAL A 435 2.90 -10.06 19.29
C VAL A 435 1.71 -10.58 18.49
N ALA A 436 0.49 -10.46 19.03
CA ALA A 436 -0.73 -10.88 18.34
C ALA A 436 -0.97 -10.09 17.04
N ARG A 437 -0.79 -8.77 17.07
CA ARG A 437 -0.89 -7.91 15.89
C ARG A 437 0.18 -8.23 14.85
N LEU A 438 1.42 -8.45 15.28
CA LEU A 438 2.48 -8.90 14.38
C LEU A 438 2.18 -10.27 13.75
N GLY A 439 1.52 -11.17 14.48
CA GLY A 439 1.00 -12.44 13.95
C GLY A 439 -0.08 -12.24 12.90
N GLN A 440 -0.98 -11.29 13.10
CA GLN A 440 -1.98 -10.91 12.11
C GLN A 440 -1.33 -10.24 10.87
N ASP A 441 -0.29 -9.42 11.03
CA ASP A 441 0.46 -8.86 9.89
C ASP A 441 1.12 -9.95 9.03
N LEU A 442 1.65 -11.01 9.67
CA LEU A 442 2.16 -12.19 8.95
C LEU A 442 1.06 -12.93 8.18
N LYS A 443 -0.15 -13.03 8.75
CA LYS A 443 -1.31 -13.61 8.06
C LYS A 443 -1.71 -12.79 6.85
N GLU A 444 -1.73 -11.47 7.01
CA GLU A 444 -2.03 -10.54 5.93
C GLU A 444 -0.95 -10.57 4.83
N LEU A 445 0.33 -10.67 5.18
CA LEU A 445 1.38 -10.89 4.18
C LEU A 445 1.20 -12.21 3.42
N VAL A 446 0.84 -13.28 4.12
CA VAL A 446 0.63 -14.61 3.51
C VAL A 446 -0.52 -14.59 2.51
N ASP A 447 -1.70 -14.04 2.84
CA ASP A 447 -2.76 -13.99 1.84
C ASP A 447 -2.56 -12.88 0.79
N TRP A 448 -1.87 -11.78 1.11
CA TRP A 448 -1.47 -10.75 0.13
C TRP A 448 -0.62 -11.37 -0.99
N LEU A 449 0.25 -12.32 -0.65
CA LEU A 449 1.08 -13.02 -1.61
C LEU A 449 0.39 -14.26 -2.24
N GLY A 450 -0.88 -14.50 -1.94
CA GLY A 450 -1.63 -15.66 -2.45
C GLY A 450 -1.10 -17.02 -1.94
N LEU A 451 -0.44 -17.05 -0.77
CA LEU A 451 0.24 -18.24 -0.26
C LEU A 451 -0.65 -19.13 0.63
N ASN A 452 -1.93 -18.78 0.78
CA ASN A 452 -2.88 -19.52 1.60
C ASN A 452 -3.72 -20.49 0.73
N PRO A 453 -3.52 -21.82 0.82
CA PRO A 453 -4.20 -22.81 -0.02
C PRO A 453 -5.71 -22.96 0.28
N GLY A 454 -6.25 -22.26 1.28
CA GLY A 454 -7.67 -22.30 1.68
C GLY A 454 -8.49 -21.08 1.28
N PHE A 455 -7.96 -20.15 0.48
CA PHE A 455 -8.67 -18.92 0.09
C PHE A 455 -9.71 -19.21 -1.03
N PRO A 456 -11.03 -19.02 -0.78
CA PRO A 456 -12.04 -19.18 -1.81
C PRO A 456 -12.07 -17.93 -2.69
N GLY A 457 -11.28 -17.92 -3.76
CA GLY A 457 -11.26 -16.80 -4.71
C GLY A 457 -10.50 -17.08 -6.00
N ASP A 458 -9.48 -17.94 -5.96
CA ASP A 458 -8.69 -18.23 -7.15
C ASP A 458 -9.32 -19.35 -8.02
N LYS A 459 -10.12 -18.94 -9.02
CA LYS A 459 -10.49 -19.81 -10.16
C LYS A 459 -9.51 -19.66 -11.34
N SER A 460 -8.47 -18.85 -11.22
CA SER A 460 -7.35 -18.85 -12.16
C SER A 460 -6.44 -20.03 -11.82
N ASN A 461 -6.93 -21.21 -12.17
CA ASN A 461 -6.14 -22.43 -12.19
C ASN A 461 -5.02 -22.27 -13.24
N THR A 462 -3.96 -21.54 -12.89
CA THR A 462 -2.68 -21.47 -13.58
C THR A 462 -1.81 -22.67 -13.21
N GLY A 463 -2.40 -23.82 -12.89
CA GLY A 463 -1.67 -25.08 -12.69
C GLY A 463 -0.61 -25.10 -11.58
N ARG A 464 -0.46 -24.03 -10.78
CA ARG A 464 0.37 -24.02 -9.57
C ARG A 464 -0.55 -24.15 -8.37
N ASN A 465 -0.55 -25.31 -7.75
CA ASN A 465 -0.93 -25.40 -6.35
C ASN A 465 0.13 -24.59 -5.57
N PRO A 466 -0.18 -23.43 -4.94
CA PRO A 466 0.85 -22.67 -4.25
C PRO A 466 1.40 -23.55 -3.14
N ALA A 467 2.67 -23.92 -3.25
CA ALA A 467 3.31 -24.74 -2.23
C ALA A 467 3.27 -23.95 -0.91
N ARG A 468 2.67 -24.56 0.12
CA ARG A 468 2.64 -24.03 1.50
C ARG A 468 3.99 -23.43 1.88
N PRO A 469 4.06 -22.17 2.34
CA PRO A 469 5.33 -21.53 2.67
C PRO A 469 6.06 -22.26 3.81
N SER A 470 7.38 -22.23 3.77
CA SER A 470 8.23 -22.50 4.94
C SER A 470 8.55 -21.17 5.65
N CYS A 471 8.84 -21.20 6.96
CA CYS A 471 9.21 -19.99 7.72
C CYS A 471 10.45 -20.23 8.58
N ILE A 472 11.42 -19.32 8.53
CA ILE A 472 12.50 -19.18 9.50
C ILE A 472 12.19 -17.97 10.36
N ALA A 473 12.22 -18.14 11.68
CA ALA A 473 11.91 -17.07 12.62
C ALA A 473 12.98 -17.02 13.71
N GLY A 474 13.59 -15.86 13.89
CA GLY A 474 14.57 -15.61 14.96
C GLY A 474 13.98 -14.82 16.11
N SER A 475 14.29 -15.20 17.34
CA SER A 475 13.94 -14.40 18.54
C SER A 475 12.41 -14.14 18.62
N LEU A 476 12.01 -12.87 18.75
CA LEU A 476 10.63 -12.38 18.65
C LEU A 476 9.83 -13.00 17.49
N GLY A 477 10.46 -13.25 16.33
CA GLY A 477 9.84 -13.94 15.21
C GLY A 477 9.22 -15.29 15.60
N CYS A 478 9.82 -16.03 16.53
CA CYS A 478 9.27 -17.30 17.02
C CYS A 478 7.93 -17.06 17.75
N ALA A 479 7.87 -16.06 18.62
CA ALA A 479 6.63 -15.70 19.33
C ALA A 479 5.53 -15.24 18.37
N ILE A 480 5.89 -14.51 17.31
CA ILE A 480 4.97 -14.16 16.23
C ILE A 480 4.40 -15.43 15.58
N THR A 481 5.23 -16.42 15.27
CA THR A 481 4.74 -17.68 14.68
C THR A 481 3.90 -18.52 15.66
N TRP A 482 4.20 -18.52 16.97
CA TRP A 482 3.37 -19.20 17.96
C TRP A 482 2.00 -18.53 18.09
N SER A 483 1.99 -17.20 18.16
CA SER A 483 0.76 -16.41 18.17
C SER A 483 -0.05 -16.61 16.89
N PHE A 484 0.59 -16.59 15.74
CA PHE A 484 -0.05 -16.87 14.45
C PHE A 484 -0.75 -18.21 14.48
N VAL A 485 -0.08 -19.27 14.94
CA VAL A 485 -0.65 -20.62 14.94
C VAL A 485 -1.81 -20.73 15.92
N GLU A 486 -1.75 -20.05 17.05
CA GLU A 486 -2.87 -19.99 17.99
C GLU A 486 -4.10 -19.29 17.39
N GLN A 487 -3.89 -18.28 16.55
CA GLN A 487 -4.96 -17.50 15.91
C GLN A 487 -5.52 -18.15 14.64
N PHE A 488 -4.67 -18.73 13.78
CA PHE A 488 -5.01 -19.13 12.41
C PHE A 488 -4.71 -20.59 12.09
N GLY A 489 -4.06 -21.32 12.99
CA GLY A 489 -3.62 -22.69 12.78
C GLY A 489 -2.29 -22.83 12.03
N LYS A 490 -1.66 -24.00 12.16
CA LYS A 490 -0.32 -24.30 11.59
C LYS A 490 -0.33 -24.80 10.14
N SER A 491 -1.50 -25.14 9.60
CA SER A 491 -1.64 -25.75 8.28
C SER A 491 -1.16 -24.85 7.13
N ILE A 492 -1.02 -23.55 7.37
CA ILE A 492 -0.44 -22.61 6.40
C ILE A 492 1.04 -22.94 6.14
N PHE A 493 1.82 -23.28 7.17
CA PHE A 493 3.25 -23.54 7.04
C PHE A 493 3.55 -25.02 6.90
N ASP A 494 4.37 -25.40 5.92
CA ASP A 494 4.84 -26.78 5.81
C ASP A 494 6.04 -27.08 6.73
N LYS A 495 6.88 -26.08 6.98
CA LYS A 495 8.07 -26.15 7.82
C LYS A 495 8.23 -24.87 8.62
N LEU A 496 8.53 -25.02 9.91
CA LEU A 496 8.85 -23.94 10.82
C LEU A 496 10.25 -24.15 11.39
N ILE A 497 11.09 -23.12 11.33
CA ILE A 497 12.43 -23.10 11.93
C ILE A 497 12.46 -21.98 12.95
N TRP A 498 12.58 -22.33 14.23
CA TRP A 498 12.63 -21.38 15.35
C TRP A 498 14.05 -21.25 15.87
N VAL A 499 14.58 -20.03 15.86
CA VAL A 499 15.97 -19.75 16.19
C VAL A 499 16.05 -18.95 17.50
N ASP A 500 16.58 -19.62 18.50
CA ASP A 500 17.07 -19.09 19.77
C ASP A 500 16.06 -18.28 20.60
N GLN A 501 14.81 -18.76 20.67
CA GLN A 501 13.77 -18.15 21.53
C GLN A 501 13.21 -19.20 22.50
N ALA A 502 13.23 -18.87 23.80
CA ALA A 502 12.54 -19.67 24.79
C ALA A 502 11.03 -19.36 24.81
N PRO A 503 10.15 -20.34 25.10
CA PRO A 503 8.69 -20.16 25.06
C PRO A 503 8.13 -19.31 26.21
N LEU A 504 8.94 -19.04 27.23
CA LEU A 504 8.63 -18.10 28.30
C LEU A 504 9.92 -17.33 28.63
N GLN A 505 9.82 -16.00 28.62
CA GLN A 505 10.98 -15.15 28.88
C GLN A 505 11.25 -14.97 30.37
N ASN A 506 10.18 -14.71 31.13
CA ASN A 506 10.25 -14.41 32.56
C ASN A 506 10.42 -15.66 33.42
N TYR A 507 11.11 -15.52 34.54
CA TYR A 507 11.17 -16.57 35.55
C TYR A 507 9.83 -16.70 36.28
N THR A 508 9.46 -17.93 36.61
CA THR A 508 8.24 -18.19 37.38
C THR A 508 8.52 -18.09 38.87
N GLN A 509 7.55 -17.58 39.63
CA GLN A 509 7.68 -17.44 41.09
C GLN A 509 7.82 -18.79 41.81
N ASP A 510 7.29 -19.86 41.23
CA ASP A 510 7.40 -21.22 41.77
C ASP A 510 8.76 -21.90 41.50
N GLY A 511 9.66 -21.23 40.77
CA GLY A 511 10.99 -21.72 40.43
C GLY A 511 11.02 -22.85 39.40
N THR A 512 9.88 -23.23 38.81
CA THR A 512 9.82 -24.25 37.76
C THR A 512 10.43 -23.78 36.44
N TRP A 513 10.54 -22.47 36.24
CA TRP A 513 11.19 -21.83 35.12
C TRP A 513 12.12 -20.72 35.60
N GLY A 514 13.41 -20.86 35.34
CA GLY A 514 14.44 -20.02 35.94
C GLY A 514 15.66 -19.82 35.03
N PRO A 515 16.83 -19.47 35.58
CA PRO A 515 18.04 -19.14 34.81
C PRO A 515 18.59 -20.25 33.90
N GLN A 516 18.10 -21.48 34.05
CA GLN A 516 18.44 -22.59 33.16
C GLN A 516 17.63 -22.55 31.85
N HIS A 517 16.50 -21.83 31.80
CA HIS A 517 15.56 -21.86 30.68
C HIS A 517 15.15 -20.46 30.19
N GLY A 518 14.85 -19.53 31.10
CA GLY A 518 14.40 -18.19 30.76
C GLY A 518 15.53 -17.28 30.25
N ASN A 519 15.19 -16.03 29.93
CA ASN A 519 16.15 -15.07 29.42
C ASN A 519 17.21 -14.70 30.47
N ARG A 520 18.44 -14.39 30.05
CA ARG A 520 19.53 -14.07 30.99
C ARG A 520 19.42 -12.68 31.59
N SER A 521 18.86 -11.71 30.85
CA SER A 521 18.88 -10.29 31.23
C SER A 521 17.49 -9.71 31.44
N LEU A 522 16.53 -10.04 30.58
CA LEU A 522 15.18 -9.50 30.58
C LEU A 522 14.19 -10.61 30.99
N ASN A 523 14.16 -10.95 32.28
CA ASN A 523 13.54 -12.16 32.83
C ASN A 523 12.58 -11.93 34.00
N SER A 524 12.24 -10.67 34.27
CA SER A 524 11.26 -10.29 35.28
C SER A 524 10.66 -8.93 34.98
N SER A 525 9.55 -8.61 35.66
CA SER A 525 8.94 -7.27 35.63
C SER A 525 9.92 -6.16 36.03
N GLU A 526 10.85 -6.43 36.94
CA GLU A 526 11.86 -5.48 37.39
C GLU A 526 12.87 -5.21 36.27
N SER A 527 13.41 -6.25 35.63
CA SER A 527 14.32 -6.07 34.49
C SER A 527 13.64 -5.37 33.30
N LEU A 528 12.35 -5.63 33.07
CA LEU A 528 11.55 -4.92 32.07
C LEU A 528 11.44 -3.44 32.42
N LYS A 529 11.13 -3.12 33.68
CA LYS A 529 11.06 -1.74 34.14
C LYS A 529 12.39 -1.01 33.95
N ASP A 530 13.51 -1.62 34.31
CA ASP A 530 14.84 -1.01 34.12
C ASP A 530 15.15 -0.74 32.64
N MET A 531 14.76 -1.66 31.76
CA MET A 531 14.88 -1.48 30.32
C MET A 531 14.00 -0.32 29.82
N LEU A 532 12.73 -0.25 30.25
CA LEU A 532 11.81 0.84 29.86
C LEU A 532 12.30 2.21 30.35
N ASP A 533 12.78 2.29 31.59
CA ASP A 533 13.34 3.52 32.16
C ASP A 533 14.57 3.98 31.34
N THR A 534 15.44 3.03 30.94
CA THR A 534 16.59 3.32 30.06
C THR A 534 16.14 3.70 28.64
N LEU A 535 15.18 3.00 28.06
CA LEU A 535 14.68 3.24 26.70
C LEU A 535 14.05 4.64 26.57
N SER A 536 13.40 5.12 27.63
CA SER A 536 12.78 6.45 27.68
C SER A 536 13.77 7.60 27.81
N THR A 537 14.99 7.34 28.31
CA THR A 537 15.98 8.38 28.64
C THR A 537 17.23 8.31 27.77
N ASN A 538 17.68 7.10 27.42
CA ASN A 538 18.84 6.83 26.58
C ASN A 538 18.65 5.55 25.74
N PRO A 539 17.81 5.59 24.69
CA PRO A 539 17.45 4.41 23.89
C PRO A 539 18.65 3.70 23.25
N ASP A 540 19.68 4.46 22.85
CA ASP A 540 20.91 3.90 22.26
C ASP A 540 21.64 2.91 23.18
N ASP A 541 21.54 3.08 24.50
CA ASP A 541 22.15 2.14 25.46
C ASP A 541 21.40 0.80 25.46
N VAL A 542 20.07 0.82 25.29
CA VAL A 542 19.28 -0.40 25.13
C VAL A 542 19.62 -1.10 23.82
N TYR A 543 19.80 -0.34 22.74
CA TYR A 543 20.17 -0.91 21.43
C TYR A 543 21.55 -1.55 21.46
N LYS A 544 22.56 -0.87 22.02
CA LYS A 544 23.91 -1.43 22.21
C LYS A 544 23.90 -2.62 23.16
N GLY A 545 23.13 -2.55 24.25
CA GLY A 545 22.94 -3.67 25.18
C GLY A 545 22.37 -4.91 24.49
N THR A 546 21.41 -4.71 23.59
CA THR A 546 20.83 -5.77 22.76
C THR A 546 21.90 -6.41 21.87
N VAL A 547 22.69 -5.61 21.14
CA VAL A 547 23.81 -6.11 20.32
C VAL A 547 24.79 -6.93 21.15
N ASN A 548 25.21 -6.41 22.32
CA ASN A 548 26.18 -7.06 23.21
C ASN A 548 25.69 -8.42 23.72
N GLY A 549 24.38 -8.56 23.98
CA GLY A 549 23.79 -9.84 24.41
C GLY A 549 23.54 -10.81 23.26
N CYS A 550 23.32 -10.31 22.04
CA CYS A 550 22.91 -11.14 20.92
C CYS A 550 24.09 -11.72 20.11
N LEU A 551 25.18 -10.97 19.94
CA LEU A 551 26.38 -11.43 19.23
C LEU A 551 27.31 -12.17 20.20
N ALA A 552 27.50 -13.47 19.98
CA ALA A 552 28.32 -14.31 20.86
C ALA A 552 29.76 -13.82 20.95
N TYR A 553 30.36 -13.35 19.86
CA TYR A 553 31.75 -12.89 19.90
C TYR A 553 31.92 -11.61 20.74
N ILE A 554 30.86 -10.84 20.98
CA ILE A 554 30.87 -9.67 21.88
C ILE A 554 30.54 -10.12 23.32
N TRP A 555 29.55 -10.99 23.47
CA TRP A 555 29.11 -11.53 24.76
C TRP A 555 30.21 -12.33 25.48
N ASP A 556 30.97 -13.15 24.75
CA ASP A 556 32.15 -13.87 25.22
C ASP A 556 33.39 -13.40 24.44
N PRO A 557 34.08 -12.33 24.90
CA PRO A 557 35.24 -11.78 24.21
C PRO A 557 36.43 -12.75 24.14
N ILE A 558 36.50 -13.74 25.04
CA ILE A 558 37.60 -14.72 25.05
C ILE A 558 37.43 -15.65 23.85
N TRP A 559 36.22 -16.19 23.68
CA TRP A 559 35.89 -16.99 22.51
C TRP A 559 35.84 -16.16 21.23
N GLY A 560 35.27 -14.96 21.30
CA GLY A 560 35.10 -14.06 20.17
C GLY A 560 36.41 -13.71 19.49
N ARG A 561 37.45 -13.35 20.25
CA ARG A 561 38.79 -13.07 19.69
C ARG A 561 39.41 -14.27 18.97
N GLN A 562 39.04 -15.50 19.32
CA GLN A 562 39.54 -16.70 18.66
C GLN A 562 38.89 -16.91 17.28
N GLN A 563 37.80 -16.22 16.97
CA GLN A 563 37.10 -16.31 15.68
C GLN A 563 37.70 -15.40 14.60
N PHE A 564 38.66 -14.53 14.95
CA PHE A 564 39.26 -13.56 14.04
C PHE A 564 40.79 -13.72 13.98
N ASP A 565 41.36 -13.45 12.81
CA ASP A 565 42.81 -13.57 12.58
C ASP A 565 43.67 -12.61 13.42
N SER A 566 43.07 -11.55 13.97
CA SER A 566 43.74 -10.58 14.82
C SER A 566 42.78 -9.80 15.71
N ASP A 567 43.31 -9.20 16.78
CA ASP A 567 42.57 -8.28 17.64
C ASP A 567 42.01 -7.07 16.88
N ALA A 568 42.71 -6.58 15.85
CA ALA A 568 42.24 -5.47 15.03
C ALA A 568 41.00 -5.88 14.20
N ALA A 569 40.99 -7.09 13.64
CA ALA A 569 39.83 -7.62 12.90
C ALA A 569 38.63 -7.84 13.83
N TYR A 570 38.86 -8.38 15.03
CA TYR A 570 37.83 -8.53 16.06
C TYR A 570 37.18 -7.18 16.44
N LEU A 571 38.00 -6.17 16.75
CA LEU A 571 37.50 -4.83 17.13
C LEU A 571 36.77 -4.15 15.97
N LYS A 572 37.25 -4.31 14.73
CA LYS A 572 36.58 -3.78 13.54
C LYS A 572 35.21 -4.44 13.34
N ALA A 573 35.13 -5.76 13.46
CA ALA A 573 33.87 -6.48 13.35
C ALA A 573 32.88 -6.10 14.46
N GLN A 574 33.37 -5.88 15.68
CA GLN A 574 32.54 -5.36 16.77
C GLN A 574 31.97 -3.97 16.43
N GLU A 575 32.81 -3.05 15.94
CA GLU A 575 32.39 -1.71 15.54
C GLU A 575 31.37 -1.74 14.39
N ASP A 576 31.64 -2.50 13.34
CA ASP A 576 30.81 -2.55 12.13
C ASP A 576 29.44 -3.17 12.42
N ASP A 577 29.39 -4.32 13.07
CA ASP A 577 28.12 -4.99 13.38
C ASP A 577 27.33 -4.19 14.44
N THR A 578 27.99 -3.61 15.46
CA THR A 578 27.30 -2.72 16.40
C THR A 578 26.68 -1.52 15.69
N SER A 579 27.42 -0.89 14.78
CA SER A 579 26.92 0.25 14.02
C SER A 579 25.73 -0.15 13.15
N PHE A 580 25.82 -1.30 12.46
CA PHE A 580 24.74 -1.83 11.63
C PHE A 580 23.44 -2.03 12.42
N PHE A 581 23.50 -2.79 13.52
CA PHE A 581 22.29 -3.11 14.30
C PHE A 581 21.72 -1.89 15.02
N VAL A 582 22.57 -1.00 15.56
CA VAL A 582 22.10 0.23 16.21
C VAL A 582 21.44 1.17 15.20
N GLN A 583 22.00 1.33 13.99
CA GLN A 583 21.38 2.16 12.95
C GLN A 583 20.02 1.62 12.48
N ILE A 584 19.84 0.29 12.47
CA ILE A 584 18.53 -0.31 12.20
C ILE A 584 17.57 -0.01 13.35
N ALA A 585 17.98 -0.23 14.60
CA ALA A 585 17.16 0.03 15.77
C ALA A 585 16.72 1.50 15.86
N GLN A 586 17.60 2.44 15.50
CA GLN A 586 17.32 3.88 15.49
C GLN A 586 16.27 4.33 14.47
N GLN A 587 15.89 3.48 13.51
CA GLN A 587 14.78 3.77 12.59
C GLN A 587 13.41 3.58 13.27
N GLY A 588 13.37 2.79 14.35
CA GLY A 588 12.15 2.52 15.11
C GLY A 588 11.84 3.56 16.17
N ASP A 589 10.72 3.35 16.85
CA ASP A 589 10.22 4.22 17.91
C ASP A 589 10.48 3.59 19.29
N PRO A 590 11.23 4.26 20.17
CA PRO A 590 11.54 3.72 21.50
C PRO A 590 10.30 3.42 22.34
N THR A 591 9.23 4.23 22.23
CA THR A 591 7.99 4.01 22.99
C THR A 591 7.28 2.76 22.49
N TRP A 592 7.18 2.62 21.16
CA TRP A 592 6.59 1.44 20.53
C TRP A 592 7.40 0.18 20.86
N PHE A 593 8.73 0.22 20.81
CA PHE A 593 9.59 -0.90 21.22
C PHE A 593 9.41 -1.27 22.70
N GLY A 594 9.30 -0.29 23.58
CA GLY A 594 9.03 -0.54 25.00
C GLY A 594 7.70 -1.26 25.22
N LYS A 595 6.66 -0.82 24.50
CA LYS A 595 5.32 -1.43 24.57
C LYS A 595 5.33 -2.86 24.02
N LEU A 596 5.96 -3.09 22.86
CA LEU A 596 6.09 -4.42 22.27
C LEU A 596 6.86 -5.38 23.19
N MET A 597 7.97 -4.92 23.78
CA MET A 597 8.75 -5.77 24.67
C MET A 597 8.01 -6.07 25.97
N SER A 598 7.19 -5.14 26.46
CA SER A 598 6.30 -5.37 27.61
C SER A 598 5.26 -6.45 27.31
N ASP A 599 4.67 -6.44 26.11
CA ASP A 599 3.75 -7.48 25.66
C ASP A 599 4.47 -8.83 25.52
N HIS A 600 5.54 -8.89 24.72
CA HIS A 600 6.31 -10.11 24.43
C HIS A 600 6.81 -10.82 25.69
N THR A 601 7.38 -10.07 26.65
CA THR A 601 7.93 -10.66 27.89
C THR A 601 6.85 -11.19 28.83
N ALA A 602 5.61 -10.68 28.74
CA ALA A 602 4.50 -11.12 29.58
C ALA A 602 3.85 -12.43 29.09
N LEU A 603 4.11 -12.85 27.85
CA LEU A 603 3.46 -14.00 27.23
C LEU A 603 4.15 -15.33 27.61
N ASP A 604 3.33 -16.36 27.86
CA ASP A 604 3.76 -17.74 28.14
C ASP A 604 3.22 -18.68 27.05
N TRP A 605 4.10 -19.09 26.14
CA TRP A 605 3.75 -19.91 24.99
C TRP A 605 3.76 -21.42 25.29
N ARG A 606 4.19 -21.85 26.47
CA ARG A 606 4.42 -23.27 26.78
C ARG A 606 3.16 -24.12 26.58
N ALA A 607 2.01 -23.64 27.04
CA ALA A 607 0.73 -24.33 26.87
C ALA A 607 0.24 -24.30 25.40
N SER A 608 0.38 -23.15 24.73
CA SER A 608 0.00 -22.97 23.33
C SER A 608 0.81 -23.90 22.42
N ILE A 609 2.11 -24.03 22.66
CA ILE A 609 3.00 -24.92 21.89
C ILE A 609 2.58 -26.38 22.05
N LYS A 610 2.36 -26.84 23.28
CA LYS A 610 1.92 -28.24 23.54
C LYS A 610 0.60 -28.55 22.84
N ARG A 611 -0.36 -27.62 22.89
CA ARG A 611 -1.68 -27.79 22.26
C ARG A 611 -1.58 -27.81 20.74
N ASN A 612 -0.92 -26.81 20.16
CA ASN A 612 -0.96 -26.61 18.72
C ASN A 612 0.01 -27.52 17.96
N PHE A 613 1.12 -27.94 18.56
CA PHE A 613 2.16 -28.73 17.88
C PHE A 613 2.36 -30.14 18.44
N GLY A 614 1.82 -30.44 19.63
CA GLY A 614 1.98 -31.74 20.29
C GLY A 614 0.97 -32.83 19.92
N GLU A 615 -0.17 -32.48 19.31
CA GLU A 615 -1.20 -33.47 19.00
C GLU A 615 -0.75 -34.48 17.92
N ALA A 616 -0.80 -35.77 18.27
CA ALA A 616 -0.17 -36.87 17.53
C ALA A 616 -0.74 -37.15 16.13
N ASN A 617 -1.88 -36.56 15.77
CA ASN A 617 -2.60 -36.86 14.53
C ASN A 617 -2.37 -35.83 13.40
N ASP A 618 -1.60 -34.77 13.65
CA ASP A 618 -1.33 -33.74 12.64
C ASP A 618 0.17 -33.60 12.32
N SER A 619 0.60 -34.31 11.28
CA SER A 619 1.95 -34.26 10.74
C SER A 619 2.09 -33.25 9.59
N SER A 620 1.22 -32.24 9.50
CA SER A 620 1.22 -31.30 8.36
C SER A 620 2.47 -30.42 8.32
N THR A 621 3.17 -30.24 9.44
CA THR A 621 4.21 -29.22 9.61
C THR A 621 5.41 -29.80 10.34
N ASP A 622 6.60 -29.78 9.70
CA ASP A 622 7.85 -30.15 10.35
C ASP A 622 8.45 -28.96 11.10
N ILE A 623 9.13 -29.22 12.22
CA ILE A 623 9.69 -28.17 13.08
C ILE A 623 11.18 -28.42 13.32
N LEU A 624 12.00 -27.40 13.15
CA LEU A 624 13.38 -27.36 13.61
C LEU A 624 13.50 -26.27 14.68
N VAL A 625 13.99 -26.63 15.85
CA VAL A 625 14.40 -25.67 16.88
C VAL A 625 15.91 -25.58 16.87
N VAL A 626 16.43 -24.38 16.66
CA VAL A 626 17.86 -24.08 16.70
C VAL A 626 18.12 -23.27 17.97
N ALA A 627 18.93 -23.79 18.87
CA ALA A 627 19.42 -23.06 20.05
C ALA A 627 20.92 -22.82 19.91
N SER A 628 21.46 -21.82 20.60
CA SER A 628 22.91 -21.62 20.67
C SER A 628 23.48 -21.92 22.06
N GLU A 629 24.63 -22.59 22.13
CA GLU A 629 25.38 -22.73 23.38
C GLU A 629 25.96 -21.40 23.89
N ARG A 630 26.07 -20.41 23.00
CA ARG A 630 26.75 -19.12 23.22
C ARG A 630 25.81 -17.94 23.23
N SER A 631 24.50 -18.17 23.27
CA SER A 631 23.53 -17.09 23.37
C SER A 631 23.65 -16.36 24.71
N GLY A 632 23.90 -15.05 24.63
CA GLY A 632 23.82 -14.14 25.76
C GLY A 632 22.38 -13.79 26.13
N CYS A 633 21.38 -14.18 25.32
CA CYS A 633 19.97 -13.98 25.59
C CYS A 633 19.34 -15.17 26.30
N PHE A 634 19.56 -16.40 25.80
CA PHE A 634 18.91 -17.60 26.31
C PHE A 634 19.92 -18.72 26.55
N PRO A 635 19.81 -19.48 27.66
CA PRO A 635 20.44 -20.79 27.74
C PRO A 635 19.80 -21.75 26.73
N ALA A 636 20.58 -22.62 26.09
CA ALA A 636 20.08 -23.55 25.08
C ALA A 636 18.92 -24.45 25.55
N ALA A 637 18.88 -24.79 26.86
CA ALA A 637 17.80 -25.59 27.43
C ALA A 637 16.42 -24.90 27.35
N GLY A 638 16.37 -23.56 27.31
CA GLY A 638 15.13 -22.80 27.14
C GLY A 638 14.43 -23.09 25.81
N PRO A 639 15.06 -22.79 24.66
CA PRO A 639 14.51 -23.17 23.36
C PRO A 639 14.36 -24.69 23.21
N MET A 640 15.31 -25.50 23.68
CA MET A 640 15.23 -26.97 23.56
C MET A 640 14.06 -27.60 24.30
N TRP A 641 13.54 -26.96 25.36
CA TRP A 641 12.30 -27.39 26.03
C TRP A 641 11.13 -27.57 25.05
N ILE A 642 11.08 -26.79 23.97
CA ILE A 642 10.02 -26.88 22.94
C ILE A 642 10.01 -28.27 22.29
N VAL A 643 11.19 -28.83 22.02
CA VAL A 643 11.35 -30.14 21.40
C VAL A 643 10.82 -31.21 22.34
N ASP A 644 11.21 -31.17 23.61
CA ASP A 644 10.75 -32.10 24.63
C ASP A 644 9.23 -32.01 24.80
N ALA A 645 8.67 -30.79 24.87
CA ALA A 645 7.25 -30.55 25.02
C ALA A 645 6.40 -31.13 23.87
N ILE A 646 6.88 -31.03 22.63
CA ILE A 646 6.22 -31.59 21.45
C ILE A 646 6.39 -33.12 21.37
N LEU A 647 7.51 -33.66 21.86
CA LEU A 647 7.74 -35.11 21.89
C LEU A 647 6.98 -35.81 23.02
N GLU A 648 6.90 -35.21 24.21
CA GLU A 648 6.16 -35.73 25.39
C GLU A 648 4.68 -36.00 25.10
N THR A 649 4.09 -35.23 24.19
CA THR A 649 2.66 -35.28 23.84
C THR A 649 2.33 -36.38 22.81
N LYS A 650 3.34 -37.07 22.25
CA LYS A 650 3.14 -38.20 21.34
C LYS A 650 2.70 -39.45 22.10
N ALA A 651 1.46 -39.88 21.89
CA ALA A 651 0.99 -41.19 22.37
C ALA A 651 1.55 -42.34 21.50
N ASP A 652 1.91 -43.43 22.21
CA ASP A 652 2.34 -44.76 21.75
C ASP A 652 2.23 -45.01 20.23
N ASN A 653 3.38 -44.95 19.53
CA ASN A 653 3.61 -45.42 18.15
C ASN A 653 2.81 -44.80 16.99
N THR A 654 2.21 -43.62 17.15
CA THR A 654 1.62 -42.89 16.02
C THR A 654 2.58 -41.85 15.38
N ARG A 655 2.44 -41.66 14.06
CA ARG A 655 3.34 -40.86 13.20
C ARG A 655 3.07 -39.35 13.37
N GLY A 656 3.46 -38.78 14.51
CA GLY A 656 3.31 -37.33 14.79
C GLY A 656 4.29 -36.43 14.02
N PRO A 657 4.16 -35.09 14.11
CA PRO A 657 5.01 -34.13 13.37
C PRO A 657 6.50 -34.33 13.69
N ASN A 658 7.35 -34.17 12.68
CA ASN A 658 8.80 -34.32 12.82
C ASN A 658 9.37 -33.02 13.42
N VAL A 659 9.52 -33.00 14.75
CA VAL A 659 10.26 -31.97 15.49
C VAL A 659 11.70 -32.43 15.70
N ARG A 660 12.66 -31.51 15.50
CA ARG A 660 14.08 -31.73 15.76
C ARG A 660 14.67 -30.54 16.51
N GLY A 661 15.55 -30.81 17.45
CA GLY A 661 16.36 -29.81 18.15
C GLY A 661 17.80 -29.88 17.70
N VAL A 662 18.42 -28.73 17.47
CA VAL A 662 19.86 -28.61 17.23
C VAL A 662 20.39 -27.49 18.12
N VAL A 663 21.49 -27.78 18.82
CA VAL A 663 22.25 -26.78 19.56
C VAL A 663 23.53 -26.47 18.78
N VAL A 664 23.74 -25.21 18.42
CA VAL A 664 24.85 -24.75 17.59
C VAL A 664 25.92 -24.04 18.40
N ASP A 665 27.16 -24.06 17.89
CA ASP A 665 28.34 -23.46 18.52
C ASP A 665 28.94 -22.28 17.70
N PHE A 666 28.41 -22.01 16.52
CA PHE A 666 28.97 -21.09 15.53
C PHE A 666 28.47 -19.64 15.63
N GLY A 667 27.82 -19.28 16.73
CA GLY A 667 27.28 -17.93 16.97
C GLY A 667 26.37 -17.92 18.19
N GLY A 668 25.84 -16.75 18.55
CA GLY A 668 24.99 -16.51 19.71
C GLY A 668 23.51 -16.53 19.36
N HIS A 669 22.78 -15.54 19.88
CA HIS A 669 21.36 -15.35 19.61
C HIS A 669 21.10 -15.08 18.12
N TRP A 670 22.02 -14.35 17.47
CA TRP A 670 22.01 -14.11 16.03
C TRP A 670 22.99 -15.04 15.30
N CYS A 671 22.96 -16.33 15.59
CA CYS A 671 23.81 -17.33 14.93
C CYS A 671 23.66 -17.35 13.39
N TYR A 672 22.49 -16.96 12.87
CA TYR A 672 22.23 -16.77 11.43
C TYR A 672 22.99 -15.58 10.81
N TRP A 673 23.51 -14.67 11.63
CA TRP A 673 24.34 -13.54 11.22
C TRP A 673 25.83 -13.83 11.38
N GLU A 674 26.22 -14.37 12.54
CA GLU A 674 27.62 -14.68 12.87
C GLU A 674 28.18 -15.87 12.07
N GLY A 675 27.38 -16.93 11.92
CA GLY A 675 27.76 -18.17 11.24
C GLY A 675 26.86 -18.49 10.04
N ALA A 676 26.53 -17.47 9.24
CA ALA A 676 25.55 -17.55 8.15
C ALA A 676 25.74 -18.77 7.22
N GLU A 677 26.97 -19.12 6.82
CA GLU A 677 27.21 -20.28 5.96
C GLU A 677 26.78 -21.61 6.61
N LYS A 678 27.18 -21.83 7.87
CA LYS A 678 26.81 -23.03 8.64
C LYS A 678 25.32 -23.05 8.94
N PHE A 679 24.74 -21.89 9.25
CA PHE A 679 23.30 -21.74 9.42
C PHE A 679 22.54 -22.10 8.14
N ASN A 680 22.96 -21.58 6.99
CA ASN A 680 22.36 -21.86 5.68
C ASN A 680 22.42 -23.35 5.32
N ASP A 681 23.57 -24.01 5.54
CA ASP A 681 23.70 -25.45 5.32
C ASP A 681 22.74 -26.26 6.22
N LEU A 682 22.65 -25.92 7.51
CA LEU A 682 21.73 -26.54 8.45
C LEU A 682 20.27 -26.40 8.00
N VAL A 683 19.83 -25.19 7.66
CA VAL A 683 18.43 -24.95 7.28
C VAL A 683 18.11 -25.55 5.91
N LEU A 684 19.00 -25.47 4.92
CA LEU A 684 18.78 -26.07 3.60
C LEU A 684 18.65 -27.59 3.68
N LYS A 685 19.47 -28.26 4.51
CA LYS A 685 19.32 -29.70 4.79
C LYS A 685 17.95 -30.01 5.38
N PHE A 686 17.50 -29.24 6.38
CA PHE A 686 16.18 -29.43 6.98
C PHE A 686 15.04 -29.20 5.99
N LEU A 687 15.10 -28.11 5.23
CA LEU A 687 14.08 -27.74 4.24
C LEU A 687 14.01 -28.77 3.10
N ALA A 688 15.14 -29.39 2.73
CA ALA A 688 15.21 -30.51 1.78
C ALA A 688 14.82 -31.88 2.38
N GLY A 689 14.51 -31.96 3.68
CA GLY A 689 14.17 -33.21 4.36
C GLY A 689 15.36 -34.13 4.64
N GLN A 690 16.58 -33.64 4.51
CA GLN A 690 17.82 -34.38 4.79
C GLN A 690 18.11 -34.46 6.30
N PRO A 691 19.00 -35.38 6.74
CA PRO A 691 19.49 -35.40 8.11
C PRO A 691 20.27 -34.11 8.43
N THR A 692 19.95 -33.50 9.57
CA THR A 692 20.61 -32.32 10.12
C THR A 692 21.55 -32.77 11.23
N ASN A 693 22.70 -33.36 10.87
CA ASN A 693 23.74 -33.62 11.86
C ASN A 693 24.50 -32.30 12.06
N ALA A 694 24.52 -31.81 13.30
CA ALA A 694 25.38 -30.71 13.74
C ALA A 694 26.84 -31.14 13.74
#